data_AF-A0A061SP45-F1
#
_entry.id   AF-A0A061SP45-F1
#
_cell.length_a   1.000
_cell.length_b   1.000
_cell.length_c   1.000
_cell.angle_alpha   90.00
_cell.angle_beta   90.00
_cell.angle_gamma   90.00
#
_symmetry.space_group_name_H-M   'P 1'
#
loop_
_entity.id
_entity.type
_entity.pdbx_description
1 polymer ?
#
loop_
_entity_poly.entity_id
_entity_poly.type
_entity_poly.pdbx_seq_one_letter_code
_entity_poly.pdbx_strand_id
1 'polypeptide(L)'
;QNAALVERIRRNIPCGHSFGQSQCLSKAAEGFAPHGKRRVILQTLASHRPQLYKHNSSGSSGYLRRDTTTKVIQQTSQLPVTDSIEEEIRRRSELFDTSADGFHLPPIPAWSDTDLPGSQMCLAVIDMGSNSFHLIVARANSDGQLEFIDQMKEQVRLLEGSPDGRSISDEAIQRAEDALGRLKKVAETRGATIRVVATSAVREASNRAQLMDHLRASVGLDVEVISGQEEARLIYAGILQSVPVFNQRVLCIDIGGGSTEICIGRSGRPFYAMSMPIGHLRLKEHCFLEEETTAHAVVECQRLIRGRIADAGLVREVRRWGGGDVVVGSSGTIERCAAMIAAARGDGENGVTSTEIHLEDLRELVLSLVAAKTKSKRMKLPGIAEKREDVMTGGAILLLELFEALGISTMRVAPTALREGALIDTLNRLMPSFHPFTDVRSESVAHLAERFDIEGRYSSARHSAKLVRMMLRGLQKYADESSPVHTMTPGDEDLLMAGVQLHQVGLFVGHSSNHKHAYYIVKNSELLLGFNPLEVEVIALLARYHRKKPPSSKDAEIRALPPTLVPKVMAMIALVRLGVALERRNTAGAVGAVFTSPREDGALQLKLVPGEQSGGPADVSLEAWAAEQELKFASKSLGQQVMLDAPGIGELWGKGKPQRPQAAAK
;
A
#
# COMPACT_ATOMS: atom_id res chain seq x y z
N GLN A 1 4.46 23.09 -11.70
CA GLN A 1 3.14 22.46 -11.46
C GLN A 1 1.96 23.45 -11.44
N ASN A 2 2.11 24.73 -11.07
CA ASN A 2 0.96 25.66 -10.92
C ASN A 2 0.61 26.57 -12.13
N ALA A 3 1.30 26.48 -13.26
CA ALA A 3 0.94 27.25 -14.47
C ALA A 3 -0.41 26.77 -15.06
N ALA A 4 -0.66 25.46 -15.03
CA ALA A 4 -1.90 24.86 -15.53
C ALA A 4 -3.13 25.26 -14.71
N LEU A 5 -2.98 25.44 -13.39
CA LEU A 5 -4.07 25.88 -12.51
C LEU A 5 -4.47 27.34 -12.78
N VAL A 6 -3.48 28.21 -13.01
CA VAL A 6 -3.70 29.63 -13.37
C VAL A 6 -4.39 29.73 -14.74
N GLU A 7 -4.02 28.89 -15.69
CA GLU A 7 -4.67 28.86 -17.01
C GLU A 7 -6.12 28.36 -16.95
N ARG A 8 -6.40 27.37 -16.09
CA ARG A 8 -7.74 26.82 -15.86
C ARG A 8 -8.68 27.83 -15.20
N ILE A 9 -8.16 28.64 -14.27
CA ILE A 9 -8.91 29.75 -13.64
C ILE A 9 -9.22 30.85 -14.66
N ARG A 10 -8.30 31.11 -15.60
CA ARG A 10 -8.48 32.14 -16.63
C ARG A 10 -9.55 31.79 -17.68
N ARG A 11 -9.69 30.51 -18.03
CA ARG A 11 -10.64 30.03 -19.06
C ARG A 11 -12.10 29.96 -18.59
N ASN A 12 -12.35 29.92 -17.27
CA ASN A 12 -13.68 29.66 -16.71
C ASN A 12 -14.40 30.88 -16.09
N ILE A 13 -13.91 32.10 -16.30
CA ILE A 13 -14.55 33.32 -15.75
C ILE A 13 -15.08 34.20 -16.90
N PRO A 14 -16.40 34.36 -17.05
CA PRO A 14 -16.98 35.30 -18.01
C PRO A 14 -16.78 36.72 -17.47
N CYS A 15 -15.76 37.42 -17.96
CA CYS A 15 -15.47 38.78 -17.54
C CYS A 15 -16.36 39.79 -18.31
N GLY A 16 -17.53 40.11 -17.76
CA GLY A 16 -18.27 41.32 -18.10
C GLY A 16 -17.50 42.57 -17.65
N HIS A 17 -17.50 43.61 -18.48
CA HIS A 17 -16.60 44.78 -18.48
C HIS A 17 -16.66 45.76 -17.28
N SER A 18 -17.09 45.36 -16.08
CA SER A 18 -17.27 46.32 -14.96
C SER A 18 -16.52 46.01 -13.67
N PHE A 19 -15.63 45.01 -13.63
CA PHE A 19 -14.80 44.74 -12.45
C PHE A 19 -13.29 44.77 -12.76
N GLY A 20 -12.53 45.50 -11.94
CA GLY A 20 -11.07 45.51 -12.02
C GLY A 20 -10.46 44.14 -11.67
N GLN A 21 -9.38 43.75 -12.35
CA GLN A 21 -8.78 42.40 -12.25
C GLN A 21 -8.49 41.91 -10.83
N SER A 22 -8.20 42.82 -9.88
CA SER A 22 -7.95 42.47 -8.47
C SER A 22 -9.23 42.02 -7.73
N GLN A 23 -10.39 42.61 -8.06
CA GLN A 23 -11.68 42.26 -7.44
C GLN A 23 -12.21 40.91 -7.94
N CYS A 24 -11.99 40.57 -9.22
CA CYS A 24 -12.34 39.26 -9.78
C CYS A 24 -11.55 38.12 -9.12
N LEU A 25 -10.26 38.33 -8.84
CA LEU A 25 -9.40 37.35 -8.17
C LEU A 25 -9.76 37.16 -6.68
N SER A 26 -10.14 38.23 -5.99
CA SER A 26 -10.60 38.13 -4.60
C SER A 26 -11.90 37.34 -4.47
N LYS A 27 -12.88 37.55 -5.37
CA LYS A 27 -14.12 36.78 -5.40
C LYS A 27 -13.92 35.32 -5.83
N ALA A 28 -12.98 35.04 -6.76
CA ALA A 28 -12.63 33.68 -7.14
C ALA A 28 -12.03 32.88 -5.97
N ALA A 29 -11.28 33.54 -5.07
CA ALA A 29 -10.75 32.92 -3.86
C ALA A 29 -11.81 32.65 -2.78
N GLU A 30 -12.95 33.35 -2.80
CA GLU A 30 -14.08 33.12 -1.89
C GLU A 30 -14.88 31.87 -2.25
N GLY A 31 -14.91 31.47 -3.53
CA GLY A 31 -15.70 30.31 -4.00
C GLY A 31 -15.04 28.94 -3.86
N PHE A 32 -13.73 28.85 -3.59
CA PHE A 32 -12.96 27.61 -3.76
C PHE A 32 -12.26 27.05 -2.50
N ALA A 33 -12.30 27.69 -1.33
CA ALA A 33 -11.72 27.11 -0.11
C ALA A 33 -12.25 27.70 1.21
N PRO A 34 -12.39 26.90 2.29
CA PRO A 34 -12.75 27.39 3.63
C PRO A 34 -11.64 28.26 4.23
N HIS A 35 -12.03 29.14 5.18
CA HIS A 35 -11.37 30.38 5.60
C HIS A 35 -9.85 30.38 5.91
N GLY A 36 -9.19 29.22 6.06
CA GLY A 36 -7.74 29.13 6.36
C GLY A 36 -6.80 29.20 5.15
N LYS A 37 -7.23 28.84 3.94
CA LYS A 37 -6.32 28.71 2.76
C LYS A 37 -6.20 29.96 1.90
N ARG A 38 -6.94 31.03 2.23
CA ARG A 38 -7.01 32.29 1.47
C ARG A 38 -5.67 33.04 1.43
N ARG A 39 -4.87 32.96 2.50
CA ARG A 39 -3.60 33.68 2.66
C ARG A 39 -2.48 33.15 1.76
N VAL A 40 -2.42 31.83 1.57
CA VAL A 40 -1.38 31.15 0.77
C VAL A 40 -1.56 31.42 -0.72
N ILE A 41 -2.80 31.44 -1.21
CA ILE A 41 -3.10 31.72 -2.62
C ILE A 41 -2.72 33.18 -2.96
N LEU A 42 -3.05 34.12 -2.07
CA LEU A 42 -2.71 35.54 -2.27
C LEU A 42 -1.18 35.78 -2.21
N GLN A 43 -0.46 35.10 -1.31
CA GLN A 43 1.02 35.18 -1.26
C GLN A 43 1.69 34.55 -2.49
N THR A 44 1.14 33.46 -3.03
CA THR A 44 1.66 32.79 -4.23
C THR A 44 1.46 33.65 -5.49
N LEU A 45 0.33 34.36 -5.58
CA LEU A 45 0.06 35.28 -6.69
C LEU A 45 0.94 36.55 -6.64
N ALA A 46 1.17 37.09 -5.44
CA ALA A 46 2.03 38.27 -5.25
C ALA A 46 3.51 38.00 -5.59
N SER A 47 3.99 36.78 -5.35
CA SER A 47 5.37 36.35 -5.64
C SER A 47 5.63 36.08 -7.13
N HIS A 48 4.60 35.72 -7.91
CA HIS A 48 4.76 35.40 -9.33
C HIS A 48 4.61 36.60 -10.28
N ARG A 49 4.01 37.71 -9.84
CA ARG A 49 3.95 38.98 -10.62
C ARG A 49 4.04 40.22 -9.72
N PRO A 50 5.27 40.66 -9.35
CA PRO A 50 5.48 41.85 -8.53
C PRO A 50 4.98 43.15 -9.19
N GLN A 51 4.90 43.16 -10.53
CA GLN A 51 4.55 44.35 -11.31
C GLN A 51 3.05 44.71 -11.29
N LEU A 52 2.18 43.81 -10.80
CA LEU A 52 0.75 44.09 -10.61
C LEU A 52 0.45 44.90 -9.33
N TYR A 53 1.46 45.18 -8.50
CA TYR A 53 1.34 45.89 -7.22
C TYR A 53 2.17 47.19 -7.18
N LYS A 54 2.12 48.00 -8.23
CA LYS A 54 2.68 49.37 -8.21
C LYS A 54 1.63 50.40 -8.65
N HIS A 55 1.43 51.39 -7.78
CA HIS A 55 0.52 52.56 -7.85
C HIS A 55 -0.99 52.23 -7.77
N ASN A 56 -1.80 52.89 -6.93
CA ASN A 56 -1.86 54.32 -6.64
C ASN A 56 -1.82 54.68 -5.14
N SER A 57 -0.98 55.68 -4.87
CA SER A 57 -0.98 56.56 -3.71
C SER A 57 -1.85 57.78 -4.03
N SER A 58 -3.01 57.94 -3.37
CA SER A 58 -3.63 59.25 -3.08
C SER A 58 -4.95 59.09 -2.31
N GLY A 59 -5.04 59.67 -1.10
CA GLY A 59 -6.30 60.12 -0.49
C GLY A 59 -6.82 59.33 0.73
N SER A 60 -6.54 59.87 1.93
CA SER A 60 -7.36 59.90 3.18
C SER A 60 -8.43 58.80 3.38
N SER A 61 -8.38 57.93 4.39
CA SER A 61 -8.60 58.13 5.84
C SER A 61 -8.45 56.73 6.47
N GLY A 62 -7.58 56.46 7.45
CA GLY A 62 -7.80 56.73 8.86
C GLY A 62 -7.90 55.41 9.68
N TYR A 63 -6.77 55.01 10.30
CA TYR A 63 -6.58 54.03 11.40
C TYR A 63 -6.84 52.52 11.10
N LEU A 64 -6.04 51.52 11.49
CA LEU A 64 -5.15 51.36 12.66
C LEU A 64 -4.09 50.22 12.42
N ARG A 65 -2.82 50.56 12.67
CA ARG A 65 -1.59 49.78 13.00
C ARG A 65 -1.15 48.47 12.30
N ARG A 66 0.09 48.59 11.75
CA ARG A 66 1.13 47.58 11.46
C ARG A 66 1.75 47.03 12.76
N ASP A 67 2.16 45.76 12.76
CA ASP A 67 3.57 45.36 12.94
C ASP A 67 3.75 43.85 12.93
N THR A 68 4.45 43.30 11.92
CA THR A 68 5.36 42.12 11.99
C THR A 68 5.90 41.65 10.64
N THR A 69 5.45 42.17 9.49
CA THR A 69 5.82 41.55 8.20
C THR A 69 7.13 42.06 7.58
N THR A 70 7.72 43.16 8.08
CA THR A 70 8.91 43.75 7.43
C THR A 70 10.24 43.35 8.08
N LYS A 71 10.24 42.77 9.29
CA LYS A 71 11.49 42.31 9.94
C LYS A 71 11.94 40.90 9.51
N VAL A 72 11.09 40.09 8.90
CA VAL A 72 11.43 38.70 8.56
C VAL A 72 12.17 38.58 7.21
N ILE A 73 12.08 39.57 6.33
CA ILE A 73 12.62 39.49 4.96
C ILE A 73 14.12 39.83 4.90
N GLN A 74 14.70 40.46 5.93
CA GLN A 74 16.14 40.79 5.95
C GLN A 74 17.02 39.80 6.74
N GLN A 75 16.45 38.82 7.45
CA GLN A 75 17.25 37.86 8.24
C GLN A 75 17.48 36.51 7.57
N THR A 76 16.86 36.22 6.43
CA THR A 76 16.99 34.91 5.75
C THR A 76 18.05 34.86 4.64
N SER A 77 18.77 35.96 4.37
CA SER A 77 19.76 36.01 3.29
C SER A 77 21.22 35.80 3.72
N GLN A 78 21.48 35.33 4.96
CA GLN A 78 22.84 35.15 5.49
C GLN A 78 23.03 33.88 6.33
N LEU A 79 22.53 32.72 5.89
CA LEU A 79 22.93 31.44 6.50
C LEU A 79 23.72 30.58 5.50
N PRO A 80 24.90 30.05 5.87
CA PRO A 80 25.68 29.17 5.02
C PRO A 80 24.96 27.84 4.82
N VAL A 81 25.07 27.31 3.60
CA VAL A 81 24.70 25.94 3.24
C VAL A 81 25.70 25.00 3.93
N THR A 82 25.34 24.34 5.03
CA THR A 82 26.05 23.11 5.47
C THR A 82 25.36 22.27 6.54
N ASP A 83 24.37 22.76 7.29
CA ASP A 83 23.61 21.92 8.24
C ASP A 83 22.13 21.93 7.86
N SER A 84 21.39 20.83 7.72
CA SER A 84 21.66 19.40 7.56
C SER A 84 20.27 18.85 7.22
N ILE A 85 20.18 17.83 6.38
CA ILE A 85 18.93 17.17 5.96
C ILE A 85 18.03 16.78 7.15
N GLU A 86 18.60 16.59 8.35
CA GLU A 86 17.89 16.34 9.60
C GLU A 86 16.93 17.46 10.00
N GLU A 87 17.23 18.72 9.71
CA GLU A 87 16.36 19.84 10.09
C GLU A 87 15.19 20.02 9.13
N GLU A 88 15.36 19.60 7.86
CA GLU A 88 14.26 19.46 6.89
C GLU A 88 13.41 18.21 7.18
N ILE A 89 14.01 17.12 7.66
CA ILE A 89 13.28 15.95 8.19
C ILE A 89 12.46 16.35 9.42
N ARG A 90 13.04 17.11 10.36
CA ARG A 90 12.39 17.63 11.56
C ARG A 90 11.22 18.57 11.23
N ARG A 91 11.42 19.48 10.28
CA ARG A 91 10.35 20.36 9.75
C ARG A 91 9.24 19.57 9.05
N ARG A 92 9.60 18.51 8.32
CA ARG A 92 8.61 17.65 7.70
C ARG A 92 7.84 16.89 8.75
N SER A 93 8.47 16.33 9.80
CA SER A 93 7.81 15.71 10.96
C SER A 93 6.89 16.68 11.71
N GLU A 94 7.24 17.97 11.81
CA GLU A 94 6.37 19.02 12.38
C GLU A 94 5.19 19.39 11.47
N LEU A 95 5.28 19.15 10.15
CA LEU A 95 4.13 19.16 9.22
C LEU A 95 3.25 17.90 9.31
N PHE A 96 3.66 16.88 10.10
CA PHE A 96 2.82 15.76 10.55
C PHE A 96 2.23 16.01 11.94
N ASP A 97 1.98 17.27 12.31
CA ASP A 97 1.25 17.56 13.53
C ASP A 97 -0.19 16.99 13.43
N THR A 98 -0.40 15.87 14.11
CA THR A 98 -1.68 15.17 14.29
C THR A 98 -2.72 16.02 15.06
N SER A 99 -2.34 17.21 15.54
CA SER A 99 -3.22 18.08 16.31
C SER A 99 -4.35 18.74 15.50
N ALA A 100 -4.23 18.82 14.16
CA ALA A 100 -5.20 19.55 13.33
C ALA A 100 -6.50 18.76 13.03
N ASP A 101 -6.49 17.43 13.16
CA ASP A 101 -7.61 16.54 12.80
C ASP A 101 -8.22 15.77 14.01
N GLY A 102 -7.90 16.17 15.25
CA GLY A 102 -8.58 15.64 16.45
C GLY A 102 -8.15 14.23 16.88
N PHE A 103 -7.02 13.71 16.38
CA PHE A 103 -6.43 12.45 16.83
C PHE A 103 -5.27 12.74 17.79
N HIS A 104 -5.52 12.69 19.09
CA HIS A 104 -4.47 12.74 20.11
C HIS A 104 -3.85 11.35 20.26
N LEU A 105 -2.56 11.22 19.93
CA LEU A 105 -1.75 10.07 20.34
C LEU A 105 -1.64 10.08 21.88
N PRO A 106 -1.89 8.95 22.57
CA PRO A 106 -1.69 8.88 24.01
C PRO A 106 -0.22 9.12 24.39
N PRO A 107 0.07 9.65 25.59
CA PRO A 107 1.43 9.93 26.03
C PRO A 107 2.28 8.65 26.13
N ILE A 108 3.56 8.80 25.82
CA ILE A 108 4.59 7.76 25.87
C ILE A 108 4.76 7.28 27.33
N PRO A 109 4.59 5.99 27.66
CA PRO A 109 5.07 5.45 28.92
C PRO A 109 6.59 5.64 28.99
N ALA A 110 7.16 5.94 30.16
CA ALA A 110 8.61 6.06 30.29
C ALA A 110 9.27 4.70 30.07
N TRP A 111 9.86 4.49 28.89
CA TRP A 111 10.69 3.31 28.57
C TRP A 111 12.15 3.71 28.76
N SER A 112 12.94 2.87 29.44
CA SER A 112 14.36 3.14 29.70
C SER A 112 15.18 3.09 28.41
N ASP A 113 15.97 4.13 28.15
CA ASP A 113 16.88 4.33 27.01
C ASP A 113 18.03 3.29 26.87
N THR A 114 17.94 2.13 27.52
CA THR A 114 19.07 1.21 27.67
C THR A 114 19.15 0.03 26.69
N ASP A 115 18.23 -0.11 25.72
CA ASP A 115 18.30 -1.18 24.71
C ASP A 115 18.58 -0.65 23.28
N LEU A 116 19.75 -0.03 23.18
CA LEU A 116 20.82 -0.18 22.16
C LEU A 116 20.68 0.32 20.70
N PRO A 117 21.69 1.07 20.23
CA PRO A 117 22.20 0.98 18.87
C PRO A 117 22.93 -0.37 18.67
N GLY A 118 22.46 -1.18 17.72
CA GLY A 118 23.19 -2.35 17.19
C GLY A 118 22.62 -3.75 17.47
N SER A 119 21.55 -3.89 18.28
CA SER A 119 20.90 -5.18 18.55
C SER A 119 19.57 -5.33 17.82
N GLN A 120 19.32 -6.49 17.23
CA GLN A 120 18.01 -6.86 16.69
C GLN A 120 16.94 -6.79 17.80
N MET A 121 15.85 -6.05 17.58
CA MET A 121 14.78 -5.87 18.57
C MET A 121 13.72 -6.95 18.37
N CYS A 122 13.37 -7.69 19.42
CA CYS A 122 12.30 -8.68 19.39
C CYS A 122 11.04 -8.08 20.00
N LEU A 123 9.94 -8.07 19.25
CA LEU A 123 8.66 -7.49 19.65
C LEU A 123 7.58 -8.57 19.65
N ALA A 124 6.69 -8.50 20.63
CA ALA A 124 5.52 -9.36 20.73
C ALA A 124 4.27 -8.51 20.91
N VAL A 125 3.22 -8.82 20.15
CA VAL A 125 1.91 -8.20 20.32
C VAL A 125 0.89 -9.27 20.65
N ILE A 126 0.14 -9.04 21.73
CA ILE A 126 -1.01 -9.85 22.11
C ILE A 126 -2.28 -9.02 21.89
N ASP A 127 -3.16 -9.51 21.01
CA ASP A 127 -4.51 -9.00 20.80
C ASP A 127 -5.51 -9.81 21.62
N MET A 128 -6.18 -9.18 22.58
CA MET A 128 -7.25 -9.71 23.39
C MET A 128 -8.63 -9.45 22.76
N GLY A 129 -8.97 -10.27 21.77
CA GLY A 129 -10.26 -10.25 21.09
C GLY A 129 -11.41 -10.90 21.88
N SER A 130 -12.65 -10.67 21.46
CA SER A 130 -13.85 -11.24 22.11
C SER A 130 -13.90 -12.77 22.08
N ASN A 131 -13.41 -13.39 20.99
CA ASN A 131 -13.46 -14.84 20.79
C ASN A 131 -12.14 -15.54 21.16
N SER A 132 -11.01 -14.91 20.84
CA SER A 132 -9.69 -15.52 20.90
C SER A 132 -8.63 -14.47 21.18
N PHE A 133 -7.56 -14.88 21.85
CA PHE A 133 -6.36 -14.09 22.02
C PHE A 133 -5.32 -14.53 20.99
N HIS A 134 -4.62 -13.57 20.41
CA HIS A 134 -3.65 -13.80 19.34
C HIS A 134 -2.31 -13.18 19.71
N LEU A 135 -1.25 -13.98 19.69
CA LEU A 135 0.13 -13.54 19.81
C LEU A 135 0.79 -13.56 18.43
N ILE A 136 1.55 -12.50 18.15
CA ILE A 136 2.54 -12.47 17.08
C ILE A 136 3.87 -12.00 17.65
N VAL A 137 4.96 -12.68 17.29
CA VAL A 137 6.33 -12.33 17.68
C VAL A 137 7.14 -12.07 16.42
N ALA A 138 7.83 -10.94 16.36
CA ALA A 138 8.66 -10.57 15.23
C ALA A 138 9.96 -9.92 15.69
N ARG A 139 10.99 -10.06 14.86
CA ARG A 139 12.29 -9.42 15.05
C ARG A 139 12.42 -8.27 14.05
N ALA A 140 12.74 -7.08 14.54
CA ALA A 140 13.10 -5.95 13.72
C ALA A 140 14.63 -5.85 13.60
N ASN A 141 15.13 -5.67 12.37
CA ASN A 141 16.52 -5.27 12.15
C ASN A 141 16.69 -3.75 12.27
N SER A 142 17.93 -3.25 12.12
CA SER A 142 18.27 -1.83 12.23
C SER A 142 17.52 -0.91 11.27
N ASP A 143 17.01 -1.45 10.17
CA ASP A 143 16.27 -0.72 9.14
C ASP A 143 14.75 -0.85 9.31
N GLY A 144 14.30 -1.51 10.38
CA GLY A 144 12.88 -1.70 10.71
C GLY A 144 12.21 -2.82 9.90
N GLN A 145 12.99 -3.65 9.21
CA GLN A 145 12.45 -4.83 8.52
C GLN A 145 12.06 -5.90 9.54
N LEU A 146 10.86 -6.44 9.41
CA LEU A 146 10.29 -7.44 10.31
C LEU A 146 10.49 -8.86 9.80
N GLU A 147 11.08 -9.71 10.63
CA GLU A 147 11.13 -11.17 10.49
C GLU A 147 10.12 -11.78 11.49
N PHE A 148 9.06 -12.43 11.01
CA PHE A 148 8.10 -13.12 11.88
C PHE A 148 8.73 -14.39 12.48
N ILE A 149 8.75 -14.48 13.82
CA ILE A 149 9.40 -15.56 14.56
C ILE A 149 8.39 -16.61 15.02
N ASP A 150 7.25 -16.15 15.53
CA ASP A 150 6.29 -17.04 16.20
C ASP A 150 4.88 -16.45 16.15
N GLN A 151 3.88 -17.33 16.21
CA GLN A 151 2.48 -16.94 16.34
C GLN A 151 1.71 -17.98 17.15
N MET A 152 0.79 -17.52 17.99
CA MET A 152 -0.02 -18.41 18.81
C MET A 152 -1.44 -17.87 18.95
N LYS A 153 -2.42 -18.77 19.00
CA LYS A 153 -3.83 -18.42 19.16
C LYS A 153 -4.44 -19.26 20.28
N GLU A 154 -5.13 -18.59 21.19
CA GLU A 154 -5.86 -19.20 22.31
C GLU A 154 -7.34 -18.83 22.22
N GLN A 155 -8.24 -19.82 22.31
CA GLN A 155 -9.68 -19.55 22.31
C GLN A 155 -10.16 -19.29 23.74
N VAL A 156 -10.66 -18.07 24.00
CA VAL A 156 -11.03 -17.62 25.36
C VAL A 156 -12.54 -17.39 25.51
N ARG A 157 -13.18 -16.82 24.46
CA ARG A 157 -14.60 -16.44 24.43
C ARG A 157 -14.99 -15.62 25.67
N LEU A 158 -14.51 -14.38 25.73
CA LEU A 158 -14.63 -13.50 26.90
C LEU A 158 -16.07 -13.18 27.32
N LEU A 159 -17.02 -13.19 26.38
CA LEU A 159 -18.43 -12.87 26.66
C LEU A 159 -19.28 -14.11 26.93
N GLU A 160 -18.70 -15.32 26.83
CA GLU A 160 -19.44 -16.56 27.10
C GLU A 160 -19.80 -16.66 28.59
N GLY A 161 -21.08 -16.89 28.87
CA GLY A 161 -21.61 -16.96 30.24
C GLY A 161 -21.99 -15.60 30.83
N SER A 162 -21.90 -14.51 30.07
CA SER A 162 -22.30 -13.17 30.51
C SER A 162 -23.84 -13.07 30.67
N PRO A 163 -24.37 -12.81 31.89
CA PRO A 163 -25.81 -12.71 32.11
C PRO A 163 -26.46 -11.51 31.39
N ASP A 164 -25.70 -10.42 31.24
CA ASP A 164 -26.15 -9.15 30.66
C ASP A 164 -25.50 -8.83 29.31
N GLY A 165 -24.67 -9.74 28.80
CA GLY A 165 -23.86 -9.57 27.58
C GLY A 165 -22.78 -8.50 27.70
N ARG A 166 -22.51 -8.00 28.92
CA ARG A 166 -21.57 -6.90 29.21
C ARG A 166 -20.65 -7.16 30.38
N SER A 167 -20.91 -8.13 31.23
CA SER A 167 -20.02 -8.55 32.31
C SER A 167 -19.19 -9.75 31.87
N ILE A 168 -17.94 -9.81 32.30
CA ILE A 168 -17.05 -10.96 32.09
C ILE A 168 -17.15 -11.85 33.32
N SER A 169 -17.55 -13.11 33.14
CA SER A 169 -17.72 -14.06 34.25
C SER A 169 -16.37 -14.44 34.87
N ASP A 170 -16.37 -14.92 36.12
CA ASP A 170 -15.15 -15.35 36.81
C ASP A 170 -14.45 -16.50 36.05
N GLU A 171 -15.22 -17.41 35.43
CA GLU A 171 -14.66 -18.47 34.59
C GLU A 171 -14.00 -17.89 33.32
N ALA A 172 -14.57 -16.83 32.74
CA ALA A 172 -13.97 -16.15 31.59
C ALA A 172 -12.70 -15.37 31.98
N ILE A 173 -12.66 -14.78 33.19
CA ILE A 173 -11.46 -14.16 33.76
C ILE A 173 -10.36 -15.20 33.92
N GLN A 174 -10.65 -16.37 34.50
CA GLN A 174 -9.66 -17.44 34.67
C GLN A 174 -9.12 -17.94 33.32
N ARG A 175 -10.00 -18.17 32.33
CA ARG A 175 -9.57 -18.53 30.97
C ARG A 175 -8.66 -17.47 30.35
N ALA A 176 -8.95 -16.19 30.58
CA ALA A 176 -8.15 -15.09 30.07
C ALA A 176 -6.76 -15.04 30.73
N GLU A 177 -6.69 -15.24 32.05
CA GLU A 177 -5.43 -15.36 32.80
C GLU A 177 -4.58 -16.52 32.27
N ASP A 178 -5.16 -17.72 32.19
CA ASP A 178 -4.46 -18.92 31.73
C ASP A 178 -3.91 -18.76 30.31
N ALA A 179 -4.71 -18.17 29.42
CA ALA A 179 -4.32 -17.90 28.04
C ALA A 179 -3.17 -16.87 27.99
N LEU A 180 -3.31 -15.73 28.70
CA LEU A 180 -2.27 -14.71 28.73
C LEU A 180 -0.96 -15.22 29.35
N GLY A 181 -1.02 -16.05 30.39
CA GLY A 181 0.15 -16.69 30.97
C GLY A 181 0.91 -17.56 29.96
N ARG A 182 0.19 -18.33 29.14
CA ARG A 182 0.81 -19.13 28.05
C ARG A 182 1.43 -18.24 26.97
N LEU A 183 0.70 -17.23 26.49
CA LEU A 183 1.18 -16.33 25.44
C LEU A 183 2.40 -15.51 25.90
N LYS A 184 2.38 -15.03 27.16
CA LYS A 184 3.52 -14.37 27.81
C LYS A 184 4.77 -15.25 27.78
N LYS A 185 4.64 -16.51 28.20
CA LYS A 185 5.77 -17.45 28.25
C LYS A 185 6.40 -17.68 26.87
N VAL A 186 5.59 -17.74 25.81
CA VAL A 186 6.10 -17.83 24.43
C VAL A 186 6.91 -16.59 24.07
N ALA A 187 6.38 -15.40 24.31
CA ALA A 187 7.07 -14.15 24.01
C ALA A 187 8.37 -13.98 24.83
N GLU A 188 8.36 -14.30 26.12
CA GLU A 188 9.55 -14.24 26.99
C GLU A 188 10.63 -15.23 26.56
N THR A 189 10.26 -16.42 26.08
CA THR A 189 11.22 -17.41 25.54
C THR A 189 11.95 -16.86 24.30
N ARG A 190 11.36 -15.88 23.60
CA ARG A 190 11.99 -15.20 22.45
C ARG A 190 12.70 -13.89 22.84
N GLY A 191 12.76 -13.55 24.13
CA GLY A 191 13.29 -12.27 24.61
C GLY A 191 12.53 -11.07 24.05
N ALA A 192 11.23 -11.23 23.78
CA ALA A 192 10.43 -10.19 23.13
C ALA A 192 9.87 -9.19 24.14
N THR A 193 9.88 -7.91 23.78
CA THR A 193 9.12 -6.86 24.47
C THR A 193 7.64 -7.00 24.11
N ILE A 194 6.78 -7.11 25.12
CA ILE A 194 5.36 -7.46 24.95
C ILE A 194 4.48 -6.21 25.03
N ARG A 195 3.62 -6.00 24.02
CA ARG A 195 2.48 -5.10 24.06
C ARG A 195 1.18 -5.89 24.04
N VAL A 196 0.26 -5.60 24.95
CA VAL A 196 -1.06 -6.24 24.99
C VAL A 196 -2.13 -5.20 24.69
N VAL A 197 -2.98 -5.46 23.69
CA VAL A 197 -4.13 -4.63 23.32
C VAL A 197 -5.43 -5.38 23.55
N ALA A 198 -6.47 -4.72 24.05
CA ALA A 198 -7.78 -5.30 24.27
C ALA A 198 -8.90 -4.52 23.57
N THR A 199 -9.83 -5.24 22.97
CA THR A 199 -10.81 -4.70 22.02
C THR A 199 -12.24 -4.67 22.60
N SER A 200 -13.27 -4.76 21.74
CA SER A 200 -14.68 -4.53 22.07
C SER A 200 -15.19 -5.27 23.30
N ALA A 201 -14.80 -6.53 23.53
CA ALA A 201 -15.28 -7.30 24.69
C ALA A 201 -14.83 -6.69 26.01
N VAL A 202 -13.57 -6.27 26.12
CA VAL A 202 -13.03 -5.66 27.35
C VAL A 202 -13.41 -4.18 27.42
N ARG A 203 -13.38 -3.48 26.27
CA ARG A 203 -13.74 -2.05 26.15
C ARG A 203 -15.13 -1.76 26.69
N GLU A 204 -16.09 -2.62 26.37
CA GLU A 204 -17.51 -2.47 26.72
C GLU A 204 -17.87 -3.18 28.04
N ALA A 205 -16.93 -3.91 28.65
CA ALA A 205 -17.23 -4.68 29.85
C ALA A 205 -17.52 -3.80 31.06
N SER A 206 -18.63 -4.07 31.75
CA SER A 206 -19.05 -3.33 32.95
C SER A 206 -18.07 -3.53 34.12
N ASN A 207 -17.45 -4.71 34.21
CA ASN A 207 -16.43 -5.07 35.19
C ASN A 207 -15.00 -5.07 34.62
N ARG A 208 -14.71 -4.28 33.56
CA ARG A 208 -13.37 -4.24 32.94
C ARG A 208 -12.23 -3.95 33.93
N ALA A 209 -12.46 -3.08 34.91
CA ALA A 209 -11.43 -2.70 35.90
C ALA A 209 -10.99 -3.91 36.73
N GLN A 210 -11.95 -4.73 37.18
CA GLN A 210 -11.70 -5.98 37.89
C GLN A 210 -10.81 -6.93 37.06
N LEU A 211 -11.13 -7.11 35.77
CA LEU A 211 -10.32 -7.95 34.89
C LEU A 211 -8.89 -7.38 34.73
N MET A 212 -8.74 -6.07 34.52
CA MET A 212 -7.41 -5.45 34.33
C MET A 212 -6.55 -5.56 35.60
N ASP A 213 -7.12 -5.29 36.77
CA ASP A 213 -6.42 -5.40 38.05
C ASP A 213 -6.00 -6.85 38.33
N HIS A 214 -6.90 -7.81 38.04
CA HIS A 214 -6.62 -9.24 38.17
C HIS A 214 -5.46 -9.66 37.26
N LEU A 215 -5.52 -9.36 35.97
CA LEU A 215 -4.49 -9.74 35.00
C LEU A 215 -3.13 -9.08 35.28
N ARG A 216 -3.14 -7.84 35.78
CA ARG A 216 -1.92 -7.15 36.20
C ARG A 216 -1.30 -7.85 37.42
N ALA A 217 -2.12 -8.26 38.39
CA ALA A 217 -1.64 -8.93 39.60
C ALA A 217 -1.17 -10.37 39.33
N SER A 218 -1.88 -11.13 38.51
CA SER A 218 -1.60 -12.55 38.28
C SER A 218 -0.59 -12.81 37.16
N VAL A 219 -0.70 -12.11 36.03
CA VAL A 219 0.16 -12.32 34.85
C VAL A 219 1.29 -11.30 34.79
N GLY A 220 1.13 -10.12 35.41
CA GLY A 220 2.14 -9.07 35.36
C GLY A 220 2.25 -8.40 33.99
N LEU A 221 1.14 -8.31 33.24
CA LEU A 221 1.07 -7.60 31.97
C LEU A 221 0.13 -6.40 32.10
N ASP A 222 0.55 -5.25 31.58
CA ASP A 222 -0.32 -4.09 31.42
C ASP A 222 -1.10 -4.21 30.10
N VAL A 223 -2.43 -4.17 30.20
CA VAL A 223 -3.34 -4.33 29.05
C VAL A 223 -3.86 -2.98 28.59
N GLU A 224 -3.57 -2.61 27.33
CA GLU A 224 -4.04 -1.39 26.70
C GLU A 224 -5.44 -1.61 26.10
N VAL A 225 -6.48 -1.08 26.75
CA VAL A 225 -7.85 -1.11 26.20
C VAL A 225 -7.98 -0.03 25.13
N ILE A 226 -8.03 -0.42 23.86
CA ILE A 226 -8.05 0.52 22.72
C ILE A 226 -9.47 0.94 22.36
N SER A 227 -9.62 2.18 21.87
CA SER A 227 -10.89 2.66 21.31
C SER A 227 -11.21 1.92 20.01
N GLY A 228 -12.48 1.88 19.62
CA GLY A 228 -12.85 1.27 18.34
C GLY A 228 -12.28 1.99 17.11
N GLN A 229 -12.01 3.30 17.23
CA GLN A 229 -11.33 4.06 16.17
C GLN A 229 -9.86 3.68 16.06
N GLU A 230 -9.20 3.47 17.20
CA GLU A 230 -7.81 3.02 17.23
C GLU A 230 -7.69 1.58 16.73
N GLU A 231 -8.63 0.71 17.09
CA GLU A 231 -8.75 -0.64 16.55
C GLU A 231 -8.85 -0.62 15.01
N ALA A 232 -9.79 0.17 14.47
CA ALA A 232 -9.94 0.34 13.02
C ALA A 232 -8.68 0.91 12.33
N ARG A 233 -7.98 1.86 12.99
CA ARG A 233 -6.72 2.42 12.49
C ARG A 233 -5.61 1.38 12.44
N LEU A 234 -5.43 0.61 13.51
CA LEU A 234 -4.42 -0.43 13.58
C LEU A 234 -4.73 -1.54 12.57
N ILE A 235 -5.98 -1.96 12.42
CA ILE A 235 -6.40 -2.90 11.37
C ILE A 235 -6.01 -2.36 9.98
N TYR A 236 -6.27 -1.07 9.70
CA TYR A 236 -5.84 -0.45 8.44
C TYR A 236 -4.32 -0.54 8.23
N ALA A 237 -3.53 -0.25 9.27
CA ALA A 237 -2.08 -0.37 9.21
C ALA A 237 -1.63 -1.82 8.94
N GLY A 238 -2.30 -2.80 9.53
CA GLY A 238 -2.06 -4.23 9.30
C GLY A 238 -2.41 -4.68 7.90
N ILE A 239 -3.59 -4.29 7.38
CA ILE A 239 -4.04 -4.59 6.01
C ILE A 239 -3.02 -4.10 4.97
N LEU A 240 -2.46 -2.91 5.21
CA LEU A 240 -1.46 -2.35 4.31
C LEU A 240 -0.18 -3.18 4.23
N GLN A 241 0.10 -4.10 5.16
CA GLN A 241 1.29 -4.96 5.13
C GLN A 241 1.15 -6.17 4.19
N SER A 242 -0.07 -6.55 3.80
CA SER A 242 -0.30 -7.73 2.96
C SER A 242 -1.00 -7.43 1.65
N VAL A 243 -1.69 -6.29 1.53
CA VAL A 243 -2.49 -5.96 0.36
C VAL A 243 -1.87 -4.76 -0.39
N PRO A 244 -1.56 -4.89 -1.69
CA PRO A 244 -0.87 -3.87 -2.49
C PRO A 244 -1.83 -2.74 -2.92
N VAL A 245 -2.34 -1.99 -1.96
CA VAL A 245 -3.34 -0.93 -2.15
C VAL A 245 -2.88 0.43 -1.64
N PHE A 246 -1.60 0.55 -1.29
CA PHE A 246 -1.02 1.73 -0.66
C PHE A 246 -1.35 3.06 -1.36
N ASN A 247 -1.28 3.11 -2.70
CA ASN A 247 -1.51 4.34 -3.47
C ASN A 247 -3.00 4.65 -3.75
N GLN A 248 -3.90 3.76 -3.36
CA GLN A 248 -5.35 3.82 -3.61
C GLN A 248 -6.08 4.32 -2.37
N ARG A 249 -7.28 4.88 -2.53
CA ARG A 249 -8.20 5.08 -1.40
C ARG A 249 -8.79 3.72 -1.03
N VAL A 250 -8.49 3.24 0.17
CA VAL A 250 -8.92 1.93 0.66
C VAL A 250 -10.08 2.10 1.61
N LEU A 251 -11.17 1.37 1.38
CA LEU A 251 -12.23 1.13 2.37
C LEU A 251 -11.96 -0.23 3.03
N CYS A 252 -11.55 -0.21 4.29
CA CYS A 252 -11.31 -1.41 5.08
C CYS A 252 -12.55 -1.78 5.88
N ILE A 253 -12.88 -3.06 5.91
CA ILE A 253 -13.96 -3.65 6.69
C ILE A 253 -13.40 -4.84 7.46
N ASP A 254 -13.53 -4.86 8.79
CA ASP A 254 -13.17 -6.01 9.61
C ASP A 254 -14.39 -6.47 10.40
N ILE A 255 -14.69 -7.77 10.35
CA ILE A 255 -15.82 -8.35 11.11
C ILE A 255 -15.27 -9.23 12.22
N GLY A 256 -15.11 -8.60 13.39
CA GLY A 256 -14.76 -9.26 14.64
C GLY A 256 -15.92 -10.03 15.27
N GLY A 257 -15.66 -10.56 16.47
CA GLY A 257 -16.67 -11.25 17.29
C GLY A 257 -17.69 -10.29 17.90
N GLY A 258 -17.19 -9.22 18.53
CA GLY A 258 -18.00 -8.21 19.21
C GLY A 258 -18.27 -6.94 18.41
N SER A 259 -17.44 -6.62 17.42
CA SER A 259 -17.53 -5.37 16.68
C SER A 259 -17.19 -5.54 15.21
N THR A 260 -17.51 -4.51 14.43
CA THR A 260 -17.17 -4.39 13.02
C THR A 260 -16.54 -3.03 12.80
N GLU A 261 -15.29 -3.03 12.34
CA GLU A 261 -14.49 -1.84 12.13
C GLU A 261 -14.55 -1.41 10.67
N ILE A 262 -14.67 -0.10 10.45
CA ILE A 262 -14.62 0.52 9.12
C ILE A 262 -13.56 1.62 9.15
N CYS A 263 -12.62 1.56 8.21
CA CYS A 263 -11.60 2.59 8.05
C CYS A 263 -11.48 3.00 6.58
N ILE A 264 -11.37 4.31 6.32
CA ILE A 264 -11.02 4.82 4.99
C ILE A 264 -9.68 5.53 5.10
N GLY A 265 -8.73 5.13 4.27
CA GLY A 265 -7.40 5.73 4.24
C GLY A 265 -6.74 5.68 2.88
N ARG A 266 -5.64 6.42 2.74
CA ARG A 266 -4.76 6.37 1.56
C ARG A 266 -3.32 6.56 2.00
N SER A 267 -2.41 5.79 1.43
CA SER A 267 -0.96 5.92 1.65
C SER A 267 -0.60 5.92 3.14
N GLY A 268 -1.19 4.98 3.89
CA GLY A 268 -0.98 4.84 5.33
C GLY A 268 -1.63 5.90 6.20
N ARG A 269 -2.36 6.86 5.61
CA ARG A 269 -3.08 7.88 6.36
C ARG A 269 -4.57 7.53 6.42
N PRO A 270 -5.10 7.17 7.61
CA PRO A 270 -6.54 7.07 7.81
C PRO A 270 -7.16 8.48 7.78
N PHE A 271 -8.30 8.64 7.14
CA PHE A 271 -9.10 9.88 7.17
C PHE A 271 -10.45 9.68 7.85
N TYR A 272 -10.87 8.42 7.98
CA TYR A 272 -12.09 8.04 8.68
C TYR A 272 -11.89 6.69 9.36
N ALA A 273 -12.32 6.57 10.61
CA ALA A 273 -12.28 5.34 11.37
C ALA A 273 -13.53 5.27 12.26
N MET A 274 -14.18 4.11 12.29
CA MET A 274 -15.32 3.84 13.17
C MET A 274 -15.35 2.36 13.55
N SER A 275 -16.03 2.07 14.65
CA SER A 275 -16.34 0.70 15.08
C SER A 275 -17.82 0.65 15.43
N MET A 276 -18.52 -0.32 14.86
CA MET A 276 -19.91 -0.62 15.18
C MET A 276 -19.95 -1.79 16.18
N PRO A 277 -20.74 -1.70 17.26
CA PRO A 277 -20.85 -2.75 18.29
C PRO A 277 -21.70 -3.95 17.82
N ILE A 278 -21.41 -4.46 16.62
CA ILE A 278 -22.06 -5.59 15.96
C ILE A 278 -20.97 -6.51 15.39
N GLY A 279 -21.07 -7.81 15.64
CA GLY A 279 -20.13 -8.81 15.16
C GLY A 279 -20.76 -10.20 15.17
N HIS A 280 -20.04 -11.20 14.67
CA HIS A 280 -20.61 -12.54 14.45
C HIS A 280 -21.07 -13.24 15.74
N LEU A 281 -20.40 -13.02 16.88
CA LEU A 281 -20.82 -13.60 18.16
C LEU A 281 -22.08 -12.93 18.69
N ARG A 282 -22.16 -11.59 18.63
CA ARG A 282 -23.36 -10.86 19.04
C ARG A 282 -24.57 -11.25 18.20
N LEU A 283 -24.40 -11.40 16.90
CA LEU A 283 -25.48 -11.84 16.00
C LEU A 283 -25.95 -13.26 16.32
N LYS A 284 -25.02 -14.16 16.65
CA LYS A 284 -25.37 -15.51 17.14
C LYS A 284 -26.21 -15.42 18.41
N GLU A 285 -25.80 -14.61 19.39
CA GLU A 285 -26.48 -14.47 20.68
C GLU A 285 -27.84 -13.78 20.59
N HIS A 286 -28.07 -12.90 19.61
CA HIS A 286 -29.33 -12.19 19.49
C HIS A 286 -30.33 -12.89 18.55
N CYS A 287 -29.85 -13.51 17.47
CA CYS A 287 -30.71 -13.97 16.39
C CYS A 287 -30.74 -15.50 16.24
N PHE A 288 -29.68 -16.21 16.64
CA PHE A 288 -29.53 -17.65 16.41
C PHE A 288 -29.35 -18.41 17.73
N LEU A 289 -30.34 -18.26 18.61
CA LEU A 289 -30.40 -18.89 19.93
C LEU A 289 -30.78 -20.37 19.87
N GLU A 290 -31.65 -20.72 18.92
CA GLU A 290 -32.12 -22.08 18.71
C GLU A 290 -31.15 -22.89 17.84
N GLU A 291 -31.23 -24.23 17.93
CA GLU A 291 -30.40 -25.11 17.13
C GLU A 291 -30.73 -25.02 15.63
N GLU A 292 -32.00 -24.81 15.30
CA GLU A 292 -32.49 -24.65 13.93
C GLU A 292 -32.56 -23.16 13.54
N THR A 293 -31.97 -22.82 12.41
CA THR A 293 -32.09 -21.50 11.79
C THR A 293 -33.46 -21.37 11.13
N THR A 294 -34.31 -20.49 11.68
CA THR A 294 -35.64 -20.18 11.15
C THR A 294 -35.61 -18.97 10.21
N ALA A 295 -36.61 -18.85 9.32
CA ALA A 295 -36.74 -17.66 8.46
C ALA A 295 -36.93 -16.37 9.28
N HIS A 296 -37.64 -16.45 10.41
CA HIS A 296 -37.82 -15.33 11.33
C HIS A 296 -36.48 -14.86 11.91
N ALA A 297 -35.63 -15.80 12.36
CA ALA A 297 -34.29 -15.48 12.87
C ALA A 297 -33.42 -14.75 11.84
N VAL A 298 -33.49 -15.15 10.57
CA VAL A 298 -32.75 -14.51 9.47
C VAL A 298 -33.26 -13.09 9.22
N VAL A 299 -34.57 -12.90 9.13
CA VAL A 299 -35.18 -11.56 8.93
C VAL A 299 -34.86 -10.64 10.11
N GLU A 300 -34.91 -11.16 11.33
CA GLU A 300 -34.56 -10.38 12.53
C GLU A 300 -33.08 -10.00 12.55
N CYS A 301 -32.19 -10.90 12.15
CA CYS A 301 -30.76 -10.63 11.97
C CYS A 301 -30.53 -9.50 10.96
N GLN A 302 -31.15 -9.58 9.77
CA GLN A 302 -31.05 -8.54 8.75
C GLN A 302 -31.59 -7.20 9.25
N ARG A 303 -32.74 -7.20 9.92
CA ARG A 303 -33.36 -5.99 10.51
C ARG A 303 -32.43 -5.34 11.53
N LEU A 304 -31.84 -6.14 12.42
CA LEU A 304 -30.89 -5.67 13.43
C LEU A 304 -29.65 -5.05 12.77
N ILE A 305 -29.06 -5.74 11.78
CA ILE A 305 -27.88 -5.26 11.05
C ILE A 305 -28.17 -3.94 10.34
N ARG A 306 -29.26 -3.87 9.56
CA ARG A 306 -29.68 -2.65 8.85
C ARG A 306 -29.93 -1.50 9.81
N GLY A 307 -30.54 -1.78 10.97
CA GLY A 307 -30.71 -0.82 12.06
C GLY A 307 -29.37 -0.27 12.54
N ARG A 308 -28.39 -1.13 12.83
CA ARG A 308 -27.05 -0.70 13.26
C ARG A 308 -26.29 0.10 12.20
N ILE A 309 -26.40 -0.29 10.93
CA ILE A 309 -25.82 0.45 9.80
C ILE A 309 -26.43 1.86 9.71
N ALA A 310 -27.75 1.97 9.88
CA ALA A 310 -28.47 3.23 9.84
C ALA A 310 -28.14 4.13 11.06
N ASP A 311 -28.18 3.58 12.27
CA ASP A 311 -27.86 4.27 13.52
C ASP A 311 -26.44 4.86 13.48
N ALA A 312 -25.49 4.10 12.94
CA ALA A 312 -24.10 4.53 12.80
C ALA A 312 -23.89 5.56 11.67
N GLY A 313 -24.91 5.81 10.83
CA GLY A 313 -24.78 6.69 9.66
C GLY A 313 -23.77 6.21 8.63
N LEU A 314 -23.47 4.91 8.60
CA LEU A 314 -22.33 4.32 7.89
C LEU A 314 -22.30 4.74 6.41
N VAL A 315 -23.41 4.56 5.70
CA VAL A 315 -23.52 4.88 4.26
C VAL A 315 -23.23 6.36 4.00
N ARG A 316 -23.71 7.25 4.88
CA ARG A 316 -23.49 8.70 4.76
C ARG A 316 -22.03 9.04 4.96
N GLU A 317 -21.38 8.51 5.99
CA GLU A 317 -19.98 8.81 6.27
C GLU A 317 -19.05 8.22 5.20
N VAL A 318 -19.27 6.97 4.76
CA VAL A 318 -18.47 6.38 3.67
C VAL A 318 -18.58 7.22 2.41
N ARG A 319 -19.79 7.69 2.05
CA ARG A 319 -19.98 8.59 0.90
C ARG A 319 -19.33 9.96 1.10
N ARG A 320 -19.40 10.53 2.31
CA ARG A 320 -18.78 11.82 2.66
C ARG A 320 -17.26 11.79 2.46
N TRP A 321 -16.62 10.69 2.80
CA TRP A 321 -15.18 10.48 2.62
C TRP A 321 -14.79 9.95 1.22
N GLY A 322 -15.79 9.82 0.32
CA GLY A 322 -15.59 9.50 -1.08
C GLY A 322 -15.42 8.00 -1.37
N GLY A 323 -15.92 7.12 -0.51
CA GLY A 323 -15.87 5.67 -0.68
C GLY A 323 -14.47 5.09 -0.63
N GLY A 324 -14.24 3.98 -1.33
CA GLY A 324 -12.92 3.41 -1.59
C GLY A 324 -12.77 3.11 -3.08
N ASP A 325 -11.60 3.43 -3.64
CA ASP A 325 -11.20 2.93 -4.98
C ASP A 325 -11.10 1.40 -4.95
N VAL A 326 -10.75 0.85 -3.79
CA VAL A 326 -10.67 -0.58 -3.49
C VAL A 326 -11.25 -0.85 -2.10
N VAL A 327 -11.96 -1.97 -1.97
CA VAL A 327 -12.49 -2.45 -0.70
C VAL A 327 -11.67 -3.65 -0.25
N VAL A 328 -11.22 -3.63 1.01
CA VAL A 328 -10.44 -4.71 1.60
C VAL A 328 -11.13 -5.18 2.88
N GLY A 329 -11.38 -6.47 2.97
CA GLY A 329 -11.94 -7.12 4.14
C GLY A 329 -10.87 -7.90 4.92
N SER A 330 -10.95 -7.91 6.25
CA SER A 330 -10.06 -8.71 7.10
C SER A 330 -10.86 -9.49 8.18
N SER A 331 -10.13 -10.28 8.97
CA SER A 331 -10.61 -11.13 10.05
C SER A 331 -11.34 -12.40 9.59
N GLY A 332 -11.49 -13.32 10.55
CA GLY A 332 -11.79 -14.72 10.29
C GLY A 332 -13.17 -14.98 9.69
N THR A 333 -14.14 -14.06 9.80
CA THR A 333 -15.44 -14.18 9.12
C THR A 333 -15.26 -13.98 7.61
N ILE A 334 -14.56 -12.92 7.20
CA ILE A 334 -14.37 -12.59 5.79
C ILE A 334 -13.46 -13.63 5.12
N GLU A 335 -12.35 -14.00 5.78
CA GLU A 335 -11.47 -15.08 5.31
C GLU A 335 -12.23 -16.40 5.12
N ARG A 336 -13.16 -16.73 6.04
CA ARG A 336 -13.95 -17.95 5.93
C ARG A 336 -14.98 -17.88 4.80
N CYS A 337 -15.62 -16.73 4.58
CA CYS A 337 -16.48 -16.52 3.40
C CYS A 337 -15.69 -16.79 2.11
N ALA A 338 -14.50 -16.21 1.96
CA ALA A 338 -13.66 -16.43 0.80
C ALA A 338 -13.23 -17.88 0.61
N ALA A 339 -12.84 -18.57 1.70
CA ALA A 339 -12.49 -19.99 1.66
C ALA A 339 -13.68 -20.88 1.24
N MET A 340 -14.88 -20.59 1.76
CA MET A 340 -16.10 -21.34 1.38
C MET A 340 -16.50 -21.10 -0.07
N ILE A 341 -16.39 -19.85 -0.56
CA ILE A 341 -16.65 -19.51 -1.97
C ILE A 341 -15.66 -20.24 -2.89
N ALA A 342 -14.36 -20.21 -2.59
CA ALA A 342 -13.34 -20.93 -3.35
C ALA A 342 -13.63 -22.44 -3.39
N ALA A 343 -13.97 -23.02 -2.23
CA ALA A 343 -14.29 -24.44 -2.13
C ALA A 343 -15.54 -24.81 -2.94
N ALA A 344 -16.57 -23.96 -2.94
CA ALA A 344 -17.80 -24.19 -3.71
C ALA A 344 -17.57 -24.15 -5.23
N ARG A 345 -16.61 -23.35 -5.70
CA ARG A 345 -16.20 -23.29 -7.12
C ARG A 345 -15.35 -24.46 -7.58
N GLY A 346 -14.86 -25.29 -6.65
CA GLY A 346 -13.92 -26.36 -6.96
C GLY A 346 -12.49 -25.85 -7.18
N ASP A 347 -12.16 -24.63 -6.72
CA ASP A 347 -10.81 -24.06 -6.82
C ASP A 347 -9.79 -24.81 -5.92
N GLY A 348 -10.26 -25.79 -5.14
CA GLY A 348 -9.53 -26.96 -4.62
C GLY A 348 -8.14 -26.74 -3.99
N GLU A 349 -8.07 -26.86 -2.65
CA GLU A 349 -6.96 -27.33 -1.77
C GLU A 349 -5.49 -26.89 -2.02
N ASN A 350 -5.18 -26.05 -3.00
CA ASN A 350 -3.82 -25.58 -3.28
C ASN A 350 -3.40 -24.36 -2.43
N GLY A 351 -3.98 -24.18 -1.24
CA GLY A 351 -3.54 -23.19 -0.27
C GLY A 351 -3.79 -21.72 -0.63
N VAL A 352 -4.32 -21.40 -1.82
CA VAL A 352 -4.70 -20.03 -2.19
C VAL A 352 -6.15 -19.81 -1.77
N THR A 353 -6.35 -19.24 -0.59
CA THR A 353 -7.65 -18.68 -0.20
C THR A 353 -8.06 -17.67 -1.28
N SER A 354 -9.32 -17.67 -1.75
CA SER A 354 -9.74 -16.67 -2.74
C SER A 354 -9.34 -15.28 -2.25
N THR A 355 -8.51 -14.59 -3.02
CA THR A 355 -8.02 -13.26 -2.65
C THR A 355 -9.11 -12.20 -2.79
N GLU A 356 -10.26 -12.57 -3.40
CA GLU A 356 -11.38 -11.68 -3.65
C GLU A 356 -12.74 -12.36 -3.36
N ILE A 357 -13.73 -11.57 -2.96
CA ILE A 357 -15.13 -11.96 -2.78
C ILE A 357 -15.96 -11.09 -3.72
N HIS A 358 -16.74 -11.71 -4.61
CA HIS A 358 -17.73 -11.01 -5.42
C HIS A 358 -19.10 -11.07 -4.75
N LEU A 359 -19.91 -10.03 -4.97
CA LEU A 359 -21.25 -9.91 -4.39
C LEU A 359 -22.13 -11.12 -4.66
N GLU A 360 -22.13 -11.66 -5.89
CA GLU A 360 -23.01 -12.78 -6.24
C GLU A 360 -22.60 -14.10 -5.59
N ASP A 361 -21.29 -14.36 -5.48
CA ASP A 361 -20.81 -15.54 -4.73
C ASP A 361 -21.19 -15.44 -3.25
N LEU A 362 -21.11 -14.23 -2.69
CA LEU A 362 -21.50 -13.99 -1.31
C LEU A 362 -23.00 -14.20 -1.10
N ARG A 363 -23.85 -13.80 -2.07
CA ARG A 363 -25.29 -14.08 -2.03
C ARG A 363 -25.56 -15.58 -2.05
N GLU A 364 -24.92 -16.32 -2.96
CA GLU A 364 -25.06 -17.78 -3.04
C GLU A 364 -24.58 -18.49 -1.77
N LEU A 365 -23.47 -18.03 -1.18
CA LEU A 365 -22.97 -18.53 0.09
C LEU A 365 -23.98 -18.30 1.22
N VAL A 366 -24.53 -17.09 1.35
CA VAL A 366 -25.52 -16.77 2.40
C VAL A 366 -26.78 -17.62 2.22
N LEU A 367 -27.27 -17.81 0.99
CA LEU A 367 -28.41 -18.69 0.71
C LEU A 367 -28.12 -20.14 1.16
N SER A 368 -26.91 -20.64 0.88
CA SER A 368 -26.49 -21.99 1.28
C SER A 368 -26.40 -22.14 2.80
N LEU A 369 -25.86 -21.14 3.51
CA LEU A 369 -25.78 -21.10 4.97
C LEU A 369 -27.16 -21.08 5.63
N VAL A 370 -28.10 -20.30 5.08
CA VAL A 370 -29.48 -20.21 5.58
C VAL A 370 -30.26 -21.51 5.31
N ALA A 371 -30.06 -22.13 4.14
CA ALA A 371 -30.69 -23.41 3.80
C ALA A 371 -30.19 -24.57 4.69
N ALA A 372 -28.92 -24.52 5.11
CA ALA A 372 -28.34 -25.43 6.08
C ALA A 372 -28.81 -25.10 7.51
N LYS A 373 -30.07 -25.44 7.80
CA LYS A 373 -30.74 -24.99 9.03
C LYS A 373 -30.08 -25.42 10.35
N THR A 374 -29.37 -26.54 10.39
CA THR A 374 -28.75 -27.05 11.63
C THR A 374 -27.23 -27.05 11.54
N LYS A 375 -26.57 -27.06 12.71
CA LYS A 375 -25.10 -27.15 12.81
C LYS A 375 -24.52 -28.30 12.00
N SER A 376 -25.14 -29.48 12.13
CA SER A 376 -24.75 -30.70 11.40
C SER A 376 -24.85 -30.53 9.88
N LYS A 377 -25.84 -29.80 9.38
CA LYS A 377 -25.96 -29.49 7.95
C LYS A 377 -24.92 -28.46 7.51
N ARG A 378 -24.65 -27.43 8.32
CA ARG A 378 -23.63 -26.41 8.01
C ARG A 378 -22.23 -26.99 7.95
N MET A 379 -21.89 -27.92 8.84
CA MET A 379 -20.61 -28.64 8.84
C MET A 379 -20.33 -29.41 7.54
N LYS A 380 -21.35 -29.70 6.73
CA LYS A 380 -21.20 -30.37 5.42
C LYS A 380 -20.94 -29.38 4.28
N LEU A 381 -21.01 -28.07 4.53
CA LEU A 381 -20.73 -27.06 3.52
C LEU A 381 -19.22 -27.01 3.23
N PRO A 382 -18.80 -27.00 1.96
CA PRO A 382 -17.38 -26.92 1.60
C PRO A 382 -16.68 -25.71 2.21
N GLY A 383 -15.47 -25.91 2.73
CA GLY A 383 -14.62 -24.83 3.24
C GLY A 383 -15.01 -24.27 4.61
N ILE A 384 -16.06 -24.78 5.27
CA ILE A 384 -16.36 -24.39 6.65
C ILE A 384 -15.29 -24.95 7.60
N ALA A 385 -14.78 -24.13 8.53
CA ALA A 385 -13.89 -24.63 9.57
C ALA A 385 -14.70 -25.21 10.74
N GLU A 386 -14.15 -26.25 11.36
CA GLU A 386 -14.65 -26.78 12.62
C GLU A 386 -14.73 -25.65 13.67
N LYS A 387 -15.83 -25.61 14.43
CA LYS A 387 -16.16 -24.58 15.45
C LYS A 387 -16.55 -23.21 14.89
N ARG A 388 -16.81 -23.07 13.58
CA ARG A 388 -17.37 -21.85 12.97
C ARG A 388 -18.82 -22.01 12.52
N GLU A 389 -19.36 -23.22 12.51
CA GLU A 389 -20.70 -23.58 12.07
C GLU A 389 -21.82 -22.81 12.79
N ASP A 390 -21.59 -22.38 14.03
CA ASP A 390 -22.59 -21.67 14.83
C ASP A 390 -22.66 -20.17 14.59
N VAL A 391 -21.56 -19.60 14.11
CA VAL A 391 -21.39 -18.15 14.01
C VAL A 391 -21.37 -17.65 12.57
N MET A 392 -21.13 -18.57 11.63
CA MET A 392 -20.91 -18.22 10.23
C MET A 392 -22.14 -17.59 9.57
N THR A 393 -23.34 -18.09 9.86
CA THR A 393 -24.58 -17.57 9.25
C THR A 393 -24.79 -16.10 9.56
N GLY A 394 -24.68 -15.70 10.84
CA GLY A 394 -24.80 -14.29 11.23
C GLY A 394 -23.69 -13.42 10.66
N GLY A 395 -22.45 -13.89 10.70
CA GLY A 395 -21.30 -13.16 10.12
C GLY A 395 -21.42 -12.95 8.60
N ALA A 396 -21.88 -13.95 7.85
CA ALA A 396 -22.06 -13.87 6.41
C ALA A 396 -23.23 -12.94 6.02
N ILE A 397 -24.34 -12.96 6.77
CA ILE A 397 -25.44 -12.01 6.58
C ILE A 397 -24.95 -10.57 6.84
N LEU A 398 -24.17 -10.35 7.89
CA LEU A 398 -23.58 -9.03 8.16
C LEU A 398 -22.69 -8.55 7.01
N LEU A 399 -21.81 -9.41 6.49
CA LEU A 399 -20.97 -9.08 5.35
C LEU A 399 -21.82 -8.73 4.11
N LEU A 400 -22.87 -9.51 3.83
CA LEU A 400 -23.76 -9.26 2.69
C LEU A 400 -24.51 -7.93 2.83
N GLU A 401 -25.06 -7.64 4.00
CA GLU A 401 -25.75 -6.37 4.27
C GLU A 401 -24.79 -5.16 4.15
N LEU A 402 -23.52 -5.31 4.52
CA LEU A 402 -22.50 -4.29 4.30
C LEU A 402 -22.19 -4.11 2.80
N PHE A 403 -22.09 -5.20 2.06
CA PHE A 403 -21.92 -5.16 0.60
C PHE A 403 -23.07 -4.39 -0.06
N GLU A 404 -24.31 -4.72 0.28
CA GLU A 404 -25.50 -4.10 -0.30
C GLU A 404 -25.65 -2.64 0.11
N ALA A 405 -25.46 -2.32 1.41
CA ALA A 405 -25.59 -0.95 1.91
C ALA A 405 -24.53 0.00 1.32
N LEU A 406 -23.32 -0.51 1.05
CA LEU A 406 -22.20 0.28 0.55
C LEU A 406 -22.03 0.20 -0.98
N GLY A 407 -22.82 -0.62 -1.67
CA GLY A 407 -22.73 -0.81 -3.12
C GLY A 407 -21.44 -1.49 -3.57
N ILE A 408 -20.92 -2.44 -2.77
CA ILE A 408 -19.68 -3.16 -3.03
C ILE A 408 -19.98 -4.29 -4.01
N SER A 409 -19.26 -4.31 -5.15
CA SER A 409 -19.30 -5.42 -6.11
C SER A 409 -18.23 -6.47 -5.83
N THR A 410 -17.03 -6.01 -5.41
CA THR A 410 -15.88 -6.85 -5.11
C THR A 410 -15.13 -6.36 -3.88
N MET A 411 -14.58 -7.30 -3.11
CA MET A 411 -13.76 -7.04 -1.93
C MET A 411 -12.52 -7.92 -1.98
N ARG A 412 -11.33 -7.36 -1.74
CA ARG A 412 -10.11 -8.13 -1.53
C ARG A 412 -10.02 -8.62 -0.09
N VAL A 413 -9.41 -9.78 0.14
CA VAL A 413 -9.24 -10.35 1.48
C VAL A 413 -7.81 -10.16 1.96
N ALA A 414 -7.65 -9.56 3.13
CA ALA A 414 -6.36 -9.42 3.81
C ALA A 414 -6.18 -10.52 4.87
N PRO A 415 -5.04 -11.24 4.89
CA PRO A 415 -4.71 -12.18 5.96
C PRO A 415 -4.19 -11.51 7.25
N THR A 416 -3.90 -10.21 7.19
CA THR A 416 -3.40 -9.39 8.30
C THR A 416 -4.48 -8.45 8.81
N ALA A 417 -4.42 -8.12 10.10
CA ALA A 417 -5.44 -7.34 10.79
C ALA A 417 -4.82 -6.53 11.95
N LEU A 418 -5.51 -6.50 13.09
CA LEU A 418 -5.14 -5.72 14.27
C LEU A 418 -3.72 -6.02 14.79
N ARG A 419 -3.35 -7.30 14.95
CA ARG A 419 -2.08 -7.68 15.57
C ARG A 419 -0.85 -7.25 14.75
N GLU A 420 -0.89 -7.40 13.44
CA GLU A 420 0.18 -6.91 12.56
C GLU A 420 0.22 -5.39 12.55
N GLY A 421 -0.94 -4.73 12.57
CA GLY A 421 -1.03 -3.28 12.70
C GLY A 421 -0.45 -2.73 14.00
N ALA A 422 -0.75 -3.37 15.12
CA ALA A 422 -0.21 -3.03 16.44
C ALA A 422 1.29 -3.30 16.54
N LEU A 423 1.81 -4.34 15.86
CA LEU A 423 3.25 -4.62 15.79
C LEU A 423 3.96 -3.49 15.03
N ILE A 424 3.47 -3.15 13.85
CA ILE A 424 3.99 -2.07 13.01
C ILE A 424 3.94 -0.72 13.72
N ASP A 425 2.83 -0.44 14.41
CA ASP A 425 2.66 0.77 15.21
C ASP A 425 3.64 0.83 16.38
N THR A 426 3.91 -0.30 17.05
CA THR A 426 4.90 -0.39 18.13
C THR A 426 6.31 -0.15 17.59
N LEU A 427 6.66 -0.77 16.46
CA LEU A 427 7.95 -0.56 15.82
C LEU A 427 8.16 0.91 15.40
N ASN A 428 7.13 1.54 14.82
CA ASN A 428 7.17 2.97 14.44
C ASN A 428 7.35 3.91 15.63
N ARG A 429 6.86 3.54 16.83
CA ARG A 429 7.11 4.32 18.05
C ARG A 429 8.54 4.17 18.56
N LEU A 430 9.14 2.99 18.42
CA LEU A 430 10.48 2.67 18.91
C LEU A 430 11.59 3.07 17.93
N MET A 431 11.27 3.12 16.64
CA MET A 431 12.20 3.50 15.58
C MET A 431 11.60 4.65 14.75
N PRO A 432 11.86 5.92 15.10
CA PRO A 432 11.35 7.07 14.34
C PRO A 432 11.84 7.13 12.88
N SER A 433 12.96 6.46 12.57
CA SER A 433 13.47 6.29 11.20
C SER A 433 12.70 5.26 10.38
N PHE A 434 11.94 4.38 11.03
CA PHE A 434 11.07 3.42 10.36
C PHE A 434 9.85 4.13 9.78
N HIS A 435 9.52 3.83 8.52
CA HIS A 435 8.35 4.36 7.86
C HIS A 435 7.40 3.19 7.55
N PRO A 436 6.43 2.90 8.44
CA PRO A 436 5.56 1.71 8.36
C PRO A 436 4.59 1.71 7.17
N PHE A 437 4.44 2.88 6.56
CA PHE A 437 3.45 3.19 5.56
C PHE A 437 4.16 3.35 4.22
N THR A 438 4.63 2.22 3.71
CA THR A 438 5.30 2.09 2.42
C THR A 438 4.53 1.11 1.54
N ASP A 439 4.83 1.13 0.25
CA ASP A 439 4.23 0.20 -0.69
C ASP A 439 4.87 -1.18 -0.54
N VAL A 440 4.11 -2.16 -0.02
CA VAL A 440 4.56 -3.55 0.23
C VAL A 440 5.22 -4.19 -0.98
N ARG A 441 4.73 -3.89 -2.20
CA ARG A 441 5.36 -4.39 -3.42
C ARG A 441 6.75 -3.81 -3.59
N SER A 442 6.88 -2.50 -3.43
CA SER A 442 8.16 -1.81 -3.53
C SER A 442 9.14 -2.25 -2.43
N GLU A 443 8.67 -2.41 -1.19
CA GLU A 443 9.48 -2.86 -0.06
C GLU A 443 9.92 -4.32 -0.21
N SER A 444 9.03 -5.23 -0.57
CA SER A 444 9.39 -6.65 -0.77
C SER A 444 10.43 -6.82 -1.88
N VAL A 445 10.31 -6.05 -2.96
CA VAL A 445 11.31 -5.99 -4.03
C VAL A 445 12.64 -5.44 -3.52
N ALA A 446 12.63 -4.35 -2.75
CA ALA A 446 13.84 -3.78 -2.18
C ALA A 446 14.53 -4.75 -1.23
N HIS A 447 13.76 -5.36 -0.32
CA HIS A 447 14.25 -6.36 0.62
C HIS A 447 14.88 -7.56 -0.09
N LEU A 448 14.21 -8.11 -1.11
CA LEU A 448 14.76 -9.21 -1.88
C LEU A 448 16.04 -8.80 -2.62
N ALA A 449 16.07 -7.60 -3.19
CA ALA A 449 17.24 -7.11 -3.90
C ALA A 449 18.44 -6.89 -2.98
N GLU A 450 18.23 -6.26 -1.82
CA GLU A 450 19.26 -6.02 -0.79
C GLU A 450 19.81 -7.32 -0.23
N ARG A 451 18.95 -8.30 0.04
CA ARG A 451 19.36 -9.63 0.54
C ARG A 451 20.32 -10.36 -0.40
N PHE A 452 20.19 -10.15 -1.71
CA PHE A 452 21.03 -10.77 -2.73
C PHE A 452 21.97 -9.76 -3.41
N ASP A 453 22.19 -8.60 -2.79
CA ASP A 453 23.05 -7.56 -3.36
C ASP A 453 24.53 -7.96 -3.25
N ILE A 454 25.26 -7.78 -4.34
CA ILE A 454 26.68 -8.07 -4.46
C ILE A 454 27.33 -6.79 -4.97
N GLU A 455 28.38 -6.28 -4.30
CA GLU A 455 29.10 -5.07 -4.72
C GLU A 455 28.22 -3.80 -4.86
N GLY A 456 27.11 -3.68 -4.12
CA GLY A 456 26.25 -2.48 -4.17
C GLY A 456 25.48 -2.32 -5.49
N ARG A 457 25.33 -3.41 -6.25
CA ARG A 457 24.69 -3.48 -7.57
C ARG A 457 23.21 -3.11 -7.54
N TYR A 458 22.55 -3.21 -6.40
CA TYR A 458 21.17 -2.79 -6.24
C TYR A 458 20.98 -1.30 -6.57
N SER A 459 21.95 -0.43 -6.26
CA SER A 459 21.91 1.00 -6.60
C SER A 459 21.79 1.24 -8.12
N SER A 460 22.58 0.51 -8.91
CA SER A 460 22.54 0.49 -10.38
C SER A 460 21.20 -0.02 -10.91
N ALA A 461 20.66 -1.08 -10.32
CA ALA A 461 19.35 -1.61 -10.70
C ALA A 461 18.21 -0.62 -10.41
N ARG A 462 18.25 0.10 -9.27
CA ARG A 462 17.30 1.18 -8.94
C ARG A 462 17.37 2.33 -9.94
N HIS A 463 18.58 2.73 -10.34
CA HIS A 463 18.76 3.76 -11.36
C HIS A 463 18.22 3.31 -12.72
N SER A 464 18.49 2.06 -13.11
CA SER A 464 17.91 1.47 -14.32
C SER A 464 16.38 1.54 -14.31
N ALA A 465 15.74 1.23 -13.17
CA ALA A 465 14.29 1.33 -13.01
C ALA A 465 13.77 2.77 -13.16
N LYS A 466 14.52 3.77 -12.67
CA LYS A 466 14.23 5.18 -12.89
C LYS A 466 14.22 5.54 -14.38
N LEU A 467 15.24 5.13 -15.13
CA LEU A 467 15.32 5.40 -16.58
C LEU A 467 14.19 4.69 -17.34
N VAL A 468 13.87 3.44 -16.97
CA VAL A 468 12.76 2.68 -17.56
C VAL A 468 11.43 3.37 -17.33
N ARG A 469 11.19 3.90 -16.13
CA ARG A 469 9.97 4.67 -15.83
C ARG A 469 9.86 5.92 -16.71
N MET A 470 10.97 6.64 -16.92
CA MET A 470 10.99 7.82 -17.80
C MET A 470 10.67 7.44 -19.26
N MET A 471 11.25 6.35 -19.75
CA MET A 471 10.93 5.80 -21.08
C MET A 471 9.47 5.39 -21.19
N LEU A 472 8.93 4.64 -20.22
CA LEU A 472 7.53 4.22 -20.20
C LEU A 472 6.58 5.42 -20.30
N ARG A 473 6.78 6.45 -19.45
CA ARG A 473 5.97 7.66 -19.46
C ARG A 473 6.04 8.42 -20.79
N GLY A 474 7.22 8.50 -21.39
CA GLY A 474 7.42 9.12 -22.69
C GLY A 474 6.73 8.33 -23.81
N LEU A 475 6.85 7.00 -23.81
CA LEU A 475 6.21 6.12 -24.79
C LEU A 475 4.68 6.16 -24.64
N GLN A 476 4.13 6.09 -23.43
CA GLN A 476 2.68 6.23 -23.18
C GLN A 476 2.12 7.57 -23.67
N LYS A 477 2.96 8.60 -23.79
CA LYS A 477 2.55 9.91 -24.29
C LYS A 477 2.57 10.03 -25.82
N TYR A 478 3.54 9.39 -26.48
CA TYR A 478 3.84 9.65 -27.89
C TYR A 478 3.72 8.43 -28.80
N ALA A 479 3.65 7.22 -28.25
CA ALA A 479 3.52 6.02 -29.06
C ALA A 479 2.14 5.90 -29.69
N ASP A 480 2.04 5.15 -30.79
CA ASP A 480 0.76 4.81 -31.40
C ASP A 480 -0.14 4.09 -30.40
N GLU A 481 -1.45 4.35 -30.43
CA GLU A 481 -2.45 3.74 -29.53
C GLU A 481 -2.46 2.20 -29.59
N SER A 482 -1.99 1.62 -30.69
CA SER A 482 -1.83 0.17 -30.88
C SER A 482 -0.64 -0.42 -30.11
N SER A 483 0.26 0.41 -29.60
CA SER A 483 1.42 -0.03 -28.83
C SER A 483 0.99 -0.65 -27.50
N PRO A 484 1.58 -1.80 -27.08
CA PRO A 484 1.22 -2.45 -25.83
C PRO A 484 1.37 -1.56 -24.57
N VAL A 485 2.22 -0.52 -24.62
CA VAL A 485 2.46 0.39 -23.49
C VAL A 485 1.23 1.21 -23.07
N HIS A 486 0.28 1.46 -23.99
CA HIS A 486 -0.97 2.17 -23.67
C HIS A 486 -1.92 1.33 -22.83
N THR A 487 -1.82 0.01 -22.95
CA THR A 487 -2.63 -0.93 -22.16
C THR A 487 -1.99 -1.28 -20.81
N MET A 488 -0.80 -0.74 -20.52
CA MET A 488 -0.13 -0.96 -19.24
C MET A 488 -0.80 -0.14 -18.14
N THR A 489 -1.26 -0.85 -17.12
CA THR A 489 -1.83 -0.31 -15.89
C THR A 489 -0.73 0.08 -14.90
N PRO A 490 -1.06 0.81 -13.81
CA PRO A 490 -0.12 1.01 -12.72
C PRO A 490 0.45 -0.31 -12.15
N GLY A 491 -0.36 -1.37 -12.10
CA GLY A 491 0.11 -2.69 -11.68
C GLY A 491 1.15 -3.29 -12.63
N ASP A 492 1.00 -3.12 -13.95
CA ASP A 492 2.01 -3.55 -14.92
C ASP A 492 3.33 -2.79 -14.76
N GLU A 493 3.26 -1.50 -14.38
CA GLU A 493 4.45 -0.71 -14.06
C GLU A 493 5.15 -1.24 -12.81
N ASP A 494 4.42 -1.63 -11.75
CA ASP A 494 5.02 -2.25 -10.56
C ASP A 494 5.81 -3.51 -10.92
N LEU A 495 5.25 -4.38 -11.77
CA LEU A 495 5.94 -5.58 -12.27
C LEU A 495 7.19 -5.22 -13.06
N LEU A 496 7.10 -4.21 -13.93
CA LEU A 496 8.23 -3.71 -14.71
C LEU A 496 9.35 -3.19 -13.82
N MET A 497 9.02 -2.37 -12.81
CA MET A 497 10.02 -1.85 -11.86
C MET A 497 10.67 -2.97 -11.07
N ALA A 498 9.88 -3.91 -10.55
CA ALA A 498 10.37 -5.08 -9.83
C ALA A 498 11.34 -5.92 -10.68
N GLY A 499 10.95 -6.22 -11.93
CA GLY A 499 11.77 -6.99 -12.86
C GLY A 499 13.11 -6.32 -13.17
N VAL A 500 13.13 -4.98 -13.29
CA VAL A 500 14.36 -4.20 -13.47
C VAL A 500 15.18 -4.19 -12.18
N GLN A 501 14.58 -3.99 -11.02
CA GLN A 501 15.31 -3.93 -9.74
C GLN A 501 15.95 -5.28 -9.37
N LEU A 502 15.34 -6.40 -9.76
CA LEU A 502 15.77 -7.75 -9.40
C LEU A 502 16.65 -8.42 -10.47
N HIS A 503 16.98 -7.76 -11.58
CA HIS A 503 17.68 -8.42 -12.70
C HIS A 503 19.11 -8.89 -12.36
N GLN A 504 19.71 -8.39 -11.27
CA GLN A 504 21.08 -8.71 -10.85
C GLN A 504 21.15 -9.65 -9.63
N VAL A 505 20.04 -10.05 -9.02
CA VAL A 505 20.07 -10.95 -7.83
C VAL A 505 20.71 -12.31 -8.13
N GLY A 506 20.71 -12.74 -9.39
CA GLY A 506 21.38 -13.96 -9.81
C GLY A 506 22.91 -13.91 -9.73
N LEU A 507 23.51 -12.73 -9.56
CA LEU A 507 24.95 -12.56 -9.36
C LEU A 507 25.43 -13.18 -8.04
N PHE A 508 24.55 -13.25 -7.04
CA PHE A 508 24.82 -13.97 -5.79
C PHE A 508 25.16 -15.45 -6.03
N VAL A 509 24.56 -16.07 -7.06
CA VAL A 509 24.83 -17.47 -7.43
C VAL A 509 26.01 -17.56 -8.40
N GLY A 510 26.06 -16.69 -9.41
CA GLY A 510 27.17 -16.69 -10.35
C GLY A 510 26.99 -15.77 -11.56
N HIS A 511 28.12 -15.28 -12.08
CA HIS A 511 28.13 -14.24 -13.12
C HIS A 511 27.71 -14.75 -14.52
N SER A 512 28.12 -15.98 -14.90
CA SER A 512 27.96 -16.52 -16.26
C SER A 512 26.50 -16.73 -16.67
N SER A 513 25.67 -17.15 -15.72
CA SER A 513 24.25 -17.45 -15.93
C SER A 513 23.33 -16.56 -15.07
N ASN A 514 23.76 -15.35 -14.70
CA ASN A 514 22.99 -14.39 -13.88
C ASN A 514 21.49 -14.38 -14.22
N HIS A 515 21.16 -14.17 -15.49
CA HIS A 515 19.77 -14.15 -16.00
C HIS A 515 18.95 -15.41 -15.66
N LYS A 516 19.54 -16.61 -15.68
CA LYS A 516 18.86 -17.84 -15.27
C LYS A 516 18.74 -17.97 -13.75
N HIS A 517 19.76 -17.54 -13.01
CA HIS A 517 19.75 -17.54 -11.56
C HIS A 517 18.77 -16.52 -10.98
N ALA A 518 18.68 -15.33 -11.59
CA ALA A 518 17.72 -14.30 -11.23
C ALA A 518 16.29 -14.81 -11.44
N TYR A 519 16.00 -15.46 -12.57
CA TYR A 519 14.71 -16.15 -12.78
C TYR A 519 14.41 -17.13 -11.64
N TYR A 520 15.38 -17.99 -11.29
CA TYR A 520 15.20 -19.00 -10.25
C TYR A 520 14.94 -18.39 -8.86
N ILE A 521 15.74 -17.40 -8.45
CA ILE A 521 15.59 -16.73 -7.15
C ILE A 521 14.23 -16.04 -7.07
N VAL A 522 13.89 -15.21 -8.06
CA VAL A 522 12.65 -14.43 -8.07
C VAL A 522 11.43 -15.34 -8.08
N LYS A 523 11.41 -16.36 -8.96
CA LYS A 523 10.27 -17.28 -9.11
C LYS A 523 9.97 -18.09 -7.84
N ASN A 524 11.00 -18.45 -7.08
CA ASN A 524 10.88 -19.30 -5.90
C ASN A 524 11.00 -18.50 -4.59
N SER A 525 10.91 -17.16 -4.66
CA SER A 525 10.99 -16.32 -3.48
C SER A 525 9.62 -16.15 -2.83
N GLU A 526 9.52 -16.50 -1.55
CA GLU A 526 8.35 -16.20 -0.72
C GLU A 526 8.37 -14.76 -0.18
N LEU A 527 9.43 -13.99 -0.47
CA LEU A 527 9.61 -12.63 0.03
C LEU A 527 8.91 -11.57 -0.82
N LEU A 528 8.42 -11.90 -2.02
CA LEU A 528 7.73 -10.97 -2.93
C LEU A 528 6.27 -10.72 -2.52
N LEU A 529 6.11 -10.10 -1.37
CA LEU A 529 4.80 -9.78 -0.80
C LEU A 529 4.01 -8.82 -1.70
N GLY A 530 2.69 -9.04 -1.76
CA GLY A 530 1.77 -8.22 -2.57
C GLY A 530 1.74 -8.59 -4.05
N PHE A 531 2.50 -9.59 -4.51
CA PHE A 531 2.41 -10.14 -5.86
C PHE A 531 1.74 -11.51 -5.85
N ASN A 532 0.81 -11.74 -6.78
CA ASN A 532 0.23 -13.06 -6.99
C ASN A 532 1.18 -13.98 -7.80
N PRO A 533 0.93 -15.30 -7.88
CA PRO A 533 1.84 -16.23 -8.57
C PRO A 533 2.11 -15.89 -10.05
N LEU A 534 1.10 -15.39 -10.77
CA LEU A 534 1.26 -14.98 -12.17
C LEU A 534 2.12 -13.71 -12.27
N GLU A 535 1.92 -12.76 -11.36
CA GLU A 535 2.74 -11.54 -11.26
C GLU A 535 4.20 -11.88 -10.94
N VAL A 536 4.46 -12.81 -10.01
CA VAL A 536 5.81 -13.30 -9.69
C VAL A 536 6.46 -13.97 -10.91
N GLU A 537 5.73 -14.78 -11.67
CA GLU A 537 6.23 -15.36 -12.92
C GLU A 537 6.62 -14.28 -13.94
N VAL A 538 5.80 -13.23 -14.08
CA VAL A 538 6.13 -12.10 -14.96
C VAL A 538 7.41 -11.41 -14.51
N ILE A 539 7.55 -11.05 -13.22
CA ILE A 539 8.76 -10.42 -12.68
C ILE A 539 9.99 -11.32 -12.92
N ALA A 540 9.86 -12.63 -12.70
CA ALA A 540 10.93 -13.58 -12.94
C ALA A 540 11.33 -13.59 -14.43
N LEU A 541 10.37 -13.56 -15.36
CA LEU A 541 10.65 -13.51 -16.80
C LEU A 541 11.32 -12.19 -17.22
N LEU A 542 10.94 -11.07 -16.63
CA LEU A 542 11.63 -9.79 -16.84
C LEU A 542 13.09 -9.88 -16.42
N ALA A 543 13.36 -10.42 -15.23
CA ALA A 543 14.71 -10.69 -14.75
C ALA A 543 15.44 -11.74 -15.60
N ARG A 544 14.73 -12.72 -16.19
CA ARG A 544 15.31 -13.75 -17.06
C ARG A 544 15.79 -13.20 -18.40
N TYR A 545 15.03 -12.31 -19.00
CA TYR A 545 15.26 -11.86 -20.38
C TYR A 545 15.94 -10.49 -20.47
N HIS A 546 16.44 -9.95 -19.35
CA HIS A 546 17.18 -8.68 -19.30
C HIS A 546 18.45 -8.64 -20.15
N ARG A 547 19.04 -9.79 -20.50
CA ARG A 547 20.26 -9.90 -21.32
C ARG A 547 20.26 -11.16 -22.18
N LYS A 548 21.31 -11.32 -23.00
CA LYS A 548 21.47 -12.45 -23.93
C LYS A 548 20.31 -12.52 -24.92
N LYS A 549 19.93 -13.72 -25.38
CA LYS A 549 18.93 -13.93 -26.42
C LYS A 549 17.56 -13.40 -25.96
N PRO A 550 16.91 -12.52 -26.73
CA PRO A 550 15.53 -12.10 -26.45
C PRO A 550 14.56 -13.29 -26.49
N PRO A 551 13.43 -13.19 -25.79
CA PRO A 551 12.42 -14.24 -25.75
C PRO A 551 11.82 -14.52 -27.12
N SER A 552 11.44 -15.78 -27.36
CA SER A 552 10.67 -16.20 -28.52
C SER A 552 9.28 -16.66 -28.10
N SER A 553 8.29 -16.56 -29.00
CA SER A 553 6.98 -17.19 -28.81
C SER A 553 7.05 -18.72 -28.68
N LYS A 554 8.21 -19.33 -28.97
CA LYS A 554 8.48 -20.75 -28.79
C LYS A 554 9.08 -21.10 -27.41
N ASP A 555 9.42 -20.12 -26.59
CA ASP A 555 9.95 -20.39 -25.26
C ASP A 555 8.81 -20.90 -24.36
N ALA A 556 9.06 -21.95 -23.59
CA ALA A 556 8.02 -22.64 -22.81
C ALA A 556 7.39 -21.70 -21.78
N GLU A 557 8.22 -20.87 -21.14
CA GLU A 557 7.80 -19.91 -20.13
C GLU A 557 6.93 -18.79 -20.72
N ILE A 558 7.21 -18.35 -21.95
CA ILE A 558 6.37 -17.36 -22.66
C ILE A 558 5.02 -17.97 -23.07
N ARG A 559 5.01 -19.21 -23.54
CA ARG A 559 3.77 -19.91 -23.94
C ARG A 559 2.83 -20.19 -22.77
N ALA A 560 3.37 -20.28 -21.56
CA ALA A 560 2.58 -20.51 -20.35
C ALA A 560 1.79 -19.26 -19.91
N LEU A 561 2.13 -18.07 -20.41
CA LEU A 561 1.42 -16.85 -20.07
C LEU A 561 0.07 -16.75 -20.81
N PRO A 562 -0.94 -16.08 -20.21
CA PRO A 562 -2.17 -15.75 -20.92
C PRO A 562 -1.87 -15.00 -22.24
N PRO A 563 -2.47 -15.40 -23.39
CA PRO A 563 -2.16 -14.79 -24.69
C PRO A 563 -2.33 -13.27 -24.74
N THR A 564 -3.30 -12.74 -23.99
CA THR A 564 -3.57 -11.30 -23.86
C THR A 564 -2.46 -10.53 -23.12
N LEU A 565 -1.69 -11.21 -22.27
CA LEU A 565 -0.61 -10.63 -21.48
C LEU A 565 0.73 -10.60 -22.25
N VAL A 566 0.92 -11.51 -23.21
CA VAL A 566 2.17 -11.68 -23.96
C VAL A 566 2.67 -10.39 -24.61
N PRO A 567 1.85 -9.58 -25.34
CA PRO A 567 2.33 -8.34 -25.93
C PRO A 567 2.87 -7.34 -24.90
N LYS A 568 2.20 -7.20 -23.75
CA LYS A 568 2.65 -6.34 -22.65
C LYS A 568 3.98 -6.84 -22.08
N VAL A 569 4.11 -8.13 -21.83
CA VAL A 569 5.36 -8.72 -21.29
C VAL A 569 6.52 -8.56 -22.26
N MET A 570 6.30 -8.73 -23.57
CA MET A 570 7.34 -8.49 -24.58
C MET A 570 7.81 -7.03 -24.61
N ALA A 571 6.87 -6.07 -24.48
CA ALA A 571 7.21 -4.65 -24.37
C ALA A 571 7.94 -4.33 -23.06
N MET A 572 7.53 -4.92 -21.94
CA MET A 572 8.23 -4.78 -20.66
C MET A 572 9.66 -5.34 -20.72
N ILE A 573 9.88 -6.51 -21.33
CA ILE A 573 11.24 -7.06 -21.54
C ILE A 573 12.08 -6.12 -22.39
N ALA A 574 11.52 -5.53 -23.45
CA ALA A 574 12.23 -4.55 -24.26
C ALA A 574 12.69 -3.33 -23.44
N LEU A 575 11.80 -2.82 -22.58
CA LEU A 575 12.10 -1.71 -21.67
C LEU A 575 13.17 -2.08 -20.64
N VAL A 576 13.09 -3.26 -20.01
CA VAL A 576 14.13 -3.78 -19.10
C VAL A 576 15.48 -3.80 -19.79
N ARG A 577 15.55 -4.38 -21.00
CA ARG A 577 16.80 -4.52 -21.76
C ARG A 577 17.41 -3.16 -22.10
N LEU A 578 16.59 -2.19 -22.53
CA LEU A 578 17.04 -0.81 -22.74
C LEU A 578 17.55 -0.18 -21.45
N GLY A 579 16.80 -0.29 -20.34
CA GLY A 579 17.20 0.25 -19.04
C GLY A 579 18.54 -0.28 -18.55
N VAL A 580 18.71 -1.61 -18.62
CA VAL A 580 19.96 -2.29 -18.23
C VAL A 580 21.12 -1.91 -19.17
N ALA A 581 20.85 -1.73 -20.46
CA ALA A 581 21.86 -1.27 -21.41
C ALA A 581 22.33 0.17 -21.13
N LEU A 582 21.41 1.04 -20.69
CA LEU A 582 21.72 2.42 -20.29
C LEU A 582 22.46 2.53 -18.95
N GLU A 583 22.60 1.43 -18.22
CA GLU A 583 23.38 1.34 -16.99
C GLU A 583 24.57 0.38 -17.16
N ARG A 584 25.18 0.40 -18.36
CA ARG A 584 26.24 -0.53 -18.75
C ARG A 584 27.43 -0.50 -17.78
N ARG A 585 27.81 0.70 -17.32
CA ARG A 585 28.91 0.90 -16.36
C ARG A 585 28.57 0.51 -14.93
N ASN A 586 27.28 0.40 -14.56
CA ASN A 586 26.82 0.17 -13.19
C ASN A 586 27.34 1.21 -12.20
N THR A 587 27.43 2.46 -12.62
CA THR A 587 27.85 3.60 -11.78
C THR A 587 26.66 4.35 -11.20
N ALA A 588 25.43 3.96 -11.56
CA ALA A 588 24.19 4.59 -11.14
C ALA A 588 24.16 6.10 -11.45
N GLY A 589 24.04 6.43 -12.74
CA GLY A 589 23.90 7.84 -13.15
C GLY A 589 24.78 8.33 -14.28
N ALA A 590 25.40 7.44 -15.08
CA ALA A 590 26.06 7.86 -16.32
C ALA A 590 25.05 8.51 -17.27
N VAL A 591 23.89 7.88 -17.45
CA VAL A 591 22.70 8.52 -18.06
C VAL A 591 21.84 9.06 -16.92
N GLY A 592 21.66 10.38 -16.83
CA GLY A 592 20.86 11.02 -15.79
C GLY A 592 19.36 10.98 -16.07
N ALA A 593 18.99 11.04 -17.35
CA ALA A 593 17.60 11.08 -17.81
C ALA A 593 17.45 10.58 -19.26
N VAL A 594 16.24 10.11 -19.58
CA VAL A 594 15.82 9.81 -20.96
C VAL A 594 14.55 10.59 -21.28
N PHE A 595 14.54 11.27 -22.42
CA PHE A 595 13.34 11.95 -22.94
C PHE A 595 12.87 11.27 -24.22
N THR A 596 11.57 11.01 -24.32
CA THR A 596 10.96 10.50 -25.55
C THR A 596 10.34 11.66 -26.32
N SER A 597 10.60 11.72 -27.62
CA SER A 597 9.95 12.67 -28.54
C SER A 597 9.59 12.00 -29.87
N PRO A 598 8.47 12.39 -30.50
CA PRO A 598 8.13 11.93 -31.85
C PRO A 598 9.06 12.56 -32.88
N ARG A 599 9.30 11.85 -33.98
CA ARG A 599 10.01 12.36 -35.16
C ARG A 599 9.05 12.54 -36.34
N GLU A 600 9.47 13.32 -37.32
CA GLU A 600 8.70 13.56 -38.55
C GLU A 600 8.46 12.29 -39.38
N ASP A 601 9.36 11.31 -39.28
CA ASP A 601 9.29 10.00 -39.95
C ASP A 601 8.36 9.00 -39.24
N GLY A 602 7.66 9.41 -38.18
CA GLY A 602 6.76 8.56 -37.38
C GLY A 602 7.46 7.68 -36.34
N ALA A 603 8.79 7.68 -36.30
CA ALA A 603 9.55 6.98 -35.27
C ALA A 603 9.56 7.76 -33.95
N LEU A 604 9.83 7.05 -32.86
CA LEU A 604 10.10 7.66 -31.55
C LEU A 604 11.61 7.76 -31.32
N GLN A 605 12.04 8.92 -30.82
CA GLN A 605 13.41 9.17 -30.44
C GLN A 605 13.54 9.14 -28.93
N LEU A 606 14.49 8.34 -28.43
CA LEU A 606 14.93 8.32 -27.03
C LEU A 606 16.19 9.17 -26.93
N LYS A 607 16.04 10.38 -26.39
CA LYS A 607 17.14 11.31 -26.16
C LYS A 607 17.78 11.06 -24.80
N LEU A 608 19.05 10.71 -24.78
CA LEU A 608 19.84 10.49 -23.57
C LEU A 608 20.40 11.82 -23.06
N VAL A 609 20.27 12.03 -21.75
CA VAL A 609 20.90 13.16 -21.05
C VAL A 609 21.98 12.61 -20.12
N PRO A 610 23.24 13.01 -20.31
CA PRO A 610 24.32 12.65 -19.41
C PRO A 610 24.02 13.07 -17.97
N GLY A 611 24.32 12.20 -17.02
CA GLY A 611 24.20 12.47 -15.58
C GLY A 611 25.56 12.77 -14.96
N GLU A 612 25.58 12.96 -13.64
CA GLU A 612 26.78 13.33 -12.89
C GLU A 612 27.89 12.27 -12.96
N GLN A 613 27.54 10.99 -13.15
CA GLN A 613 28.48 9.88 -13.23
C GLN A 613 28.95 9.57 -14.66
N SER A 614 28.66 10.45 -15.63
CA SER A 614 29.09 10.29 -17.03
C SER A 614 30.60 10.53 -17.23
N GLY A 615 31.27 11.19 -16.29
CA GLY A 615 32.65 11.66 -16.40
C GLY A 615 32.77 12.97 -17.20
N GLY A 616 33.98 13.50 -17.36
CA GLY A 616 34.25 14.59 -18.31
C GLY A 616 34.59 14.00 -19.69
N PRO A 617 33.94 14.38 -20.82
CA PRO A 617 33.01 15.48 -21.09
C PRO A 617 31.54 15.02 -21.28
N ALA A 618 30.86 14.63 -20.20
CA ALA A 618 29.45 14.21 -20.26
C ALA A 618 29.21 13.03 -21.25
N ASP A 619 30.11 12.05 -21.22
CA ASP A 619 30.13 10.93 -22.18
C ASP A 619 29.15 9.82 -21.79
N VAL A 620 28.24 9.47 -22.70
CA VAL A 620 27.29 8.34 -22.60
C VAL A 620 27.41 7.37 -23.79
N SER A 621 28.55 7.39 -24.49
CA SER A 621 28.78 6.61 -25.72
C SER A 621 28.68 5.09 -25.50
N LEU A 622 29.16 4.60 -24.35
CA LEU A 622 29.09 3.17 -24.01
C LEU A 622 27.65 2.70 -23.76
N GLU A 623 26.87 3.49 -23.03
CA GLU A 623 25.45 3.25 -22.76
C GLU A 623 24.63 3.33 -24.06
N ALA A 624 24.95 4.30 -24.91
CA ALA A 624 24.33 4.44 -26.21
C ALA A 624 24.59 3.23 -27.11
N TRP A 625 25.84 2.81 -27.26
CA TRP A 625 26.20 1.62 -28.04
C TRP A 625 25.50 0.36 -27.52
N ALA A 626 25.42 0.19 -26.20
CA ALA A 626 24.72 -0.93 -25.60
C ALA A 626 23.21 -0.89 -25.90
N ALA A 627 22.59 0.28 -25.78
CA ALA A 627 21.17 0.46 -26.06
C ALA A 627 20.82 0.26 -27.55
N GLU A 628 21.71 0.65 -28.47
CA GLU A 628 21.54 0.44 -29.91
C GLU A 628 21.37 -1.05 -30.28
N GLN A 629 22.04 -1.96 -29.57
CA GLN A 629 21.90 -3.40 -29.79
C GLN A 629 20.50 -3.92 -29.48
N GLU A 630 19.74 -3.20 -28.64
CA GLU A 630 18.42 -3.58 -28.16
C GLU A 630 17.28 -2.94 -28.97
N LEU A 631 17.55 -1.87 -29.73
CA LEU A 631 16.53 -1.10 -30.47
C LEU A 631 15.72 -1.94 -31.46
N LYS A 632 16.33 -2.94 -32.11
CA LYS A 632 15.63 -3.82 -33.04
C LYS A 632 14.55 -4.65 -32.34
N PHE A 633 14.88 -5.20 -31.17
CA PHE A 633 13.92 -5.95 -30.37
C PHE A 633 12.87 -5.00 -29.77
N ALA A 634 13.30 -3.86 -29.25
CA ALA A 634 12.40 -2.85 -28.68
C ALA A 634 11.37 -2.35 -29.71
N SER A 635 11.82 -1.99 -30.90
CA SER A 635 10.93 -1.51 -31.96
C SER A 635 9.87 -2.55 -32.34
N LYS A 636 10.29 -3.83 -32.44
CA LYS A 636 9.38 -4.94 -32.73
C LYS A 636 8.36 -5.15 -31.60
N SER A 637 8.80 -5.16 -30.35
CA SER A 637 7.94 -5.44 -29.19
C SER A 637 6.98 -4.29 -28.87
N LEU A 638 7.37 -3.05 -29.18
CA LEU A 638 6.53 -1.86 -29.01
C LEU A 638 5.56 -1.63 -30.18
N GLY A 639 5.75 -2.32 -31.31
CA GLY A 639 4.96 -2.11 -32.53
C GLY A 639 5.26 -0.79 -33.24
N GLN A 640 6.36 -0.11 -32.86
CA GLN A 640 6.73 1.21 -33.39
C GLN A 640 8.25 1.34 -33.46
N GLN A 641 8.75 2.02 -34.49
CA GLN A 641 10.19 2.23 -34.64
C GLN A 641 10.73 3.14 -33.53
N VAL A 642 11.76 2.69 -32.81
CA VAL A 642 12.44 3.45 -31.76
C VAL A 642 13.90 3.68 -32.16
N MET A 643 14.37 4.90 -32.01
CA MET A 643 15.73 5.34 -32.29
C MET A 643 16.36 6.03 -31.09
N LEU A 644 17.68 6.04 -31.03
CA LEU A 644 18.44 6.70 -29.97
C LEU A 644 19.01 8.03 -30.47
N ASP A 645 19.04 9.02 -29.58
CA ASP A 645 19.79 10.27 -29.74
C ASP A 645 20.66 10.46 -28.49
N ALA A 646 21.98 10.47 -28.65
CA ALA A 646 22.88 10.76 -27.55
C ALA A 646 24.02 11.70 -27.97
N PRO A 647 24.50 12.55 -27.04
CA PRO A 647 25.65 13.41 -27.28
C PRO A 647 26.88 12.59 -27.69
N GLY A 648 27.63 13.04 -28.70
CA GLY A 648 28.91 12.45 -29.10
C GLY A 648 28.87 11.19 -29.98
N ILE A 649 27.71 10.56 -30.21
CA ILE A 649 27.59 9.37 -31.08
C ILE A 649 28.10 9.67 -32.52
N GLY A 650 27.82 10.86 -33.03
CA GLY A 650 28.17 11.24 -34.41
C GLY A 650 29.66 11.50 -34.65
N GLU A 651 30.45 11.74 -33.60
CA GLU A 651 31.86 12.14 -33.70
C GLU A 651 32.84 11.02 -33.33
N LEU A 652 32.47 10.11 -32.41
CA LEU A 652 33.35 9.03 -31.93
C LEU A 652 33.41 7.82 -32.88
N TRP A 653 32.37 7.59 -33.68
CA TRP A 653 32.28 6.45 -34.60
C TRP A 653 32.03 6.96 -36.01
N GLY A 654 33.11 7.39 -36.65
CA GLY A 654 33.10 7.96 -38.00
C GLY A 654 32.27 7.13 -38.98
N LYS A 655 31.50 7.84 -39.82
CA LYS A 655 30.73 7.37 -40.99
C LYS A 655 31.09 5.96 -41.47
N GLY A 656 30.53 4.96 -40.81
CA GLY A 656 30.64 3.56 -41.19
C GLY A 656 29.24 2.97 -41.23
N LYS A 657 28.52 3.19 -42.33
CA LYS A 657 27.38 2.31 -42.63
C LYS A 657 27.91 0.87 -42.59
N PRO A 658 27.27 -0.08 -41.88
CA PRO A 658 27.64 -1.47 -42.03
C PRO A 658 27.39 -1.84 -43.50
N GLN A 659 28.47 -2.01 -44.27
CA GLN A 659 28.36 -2.63 -45.59
C GLN A 659 27.75 -4.01 -45.36
N ARG A 660 26.63 -4.28 -46.03
CA ARG A 660 26.14 -5.65 -46.23
C ARG A 660 27.35 -6.49 -46.67
N PRO A 661 27.58 -7.70 -46.11
CA PRO A 661 28.57 -8.60 -46.67
C PRO A 661 28.15 -8.84 -48.12
N GLN A 662 28.95 -8.35 -49.07
CA GLN A 662 28.84 -8.82 -50.44
C GLN A 662 29.12 -10.30 -50.39
N ALA A 663 28.15 -11.10 -50.85
CA ALA A 663 28.37 -12.49 -51.18
C ALA A 663 29.53 -12.53 -52.17
N ALA A 664 30.69 -13.00 -51.72
CA ALA A 664 31.78 -13.35 -52.61
C ALA A 664 31.32 -14.60 -53.36
N ALA A 665 30.96 -14.40 -54.63
CA ALA A 665 30.88 -15.47 -55.60
C ALA A 665 32.30 -16.00 -55.84
N LYS A 666 32.58 -17.20 -55.35
CA LYS A 666 33.31 -18.28 -56.04
C LYS A 666 33.15 -19.57 -55.28
#